data_AF-A0A1V5KUC1-F1
#
_entry.id   AF-A0A1V5KUC1-F1
#
_cell.length_a   1.000
_cell.length_b   1.000
_cell.length_c   1.000
_cell.angle_alpha   90.00
_cell.angle_beta   90.00
_cell.angle_gamma   90.00
#
_symmetry.space_group_name_H-M   'P 1'
#
loop_
_entity.id
_entity.type
_entity.pdbx_description
1 polymer ?
#
loop_
_entity_poly.entity_id
_entity_poly.type
_entity_poly.pdbx_seq_one_letter_code
_entity_poly.pdbx_strand_id
1 'polypeptide(L)'
;MNKALCILLLSGSLLFGQAGLIQEEQDFRFAEQLSTKGMQDLAGLQYVKYAETYPSSPRAPEALFRAAESYRLLKDTAQSASLYQQLLLKYPQSVFVDKALFNRAAILMANGEYLEAALSFERLRLFTPKSEWAPLAMIRAAQAFLAAGEIQRALDSAHLFLESYPTSPLRSEARYILAQVRSRQQQPLQAMQELDRILGDRVQDSLAVKAQLLAGQTLYQMGSYQRADSLFRMLLNSPVTFDSLGSAALYFSRLLHYRNDFALSNQTIKAFLTRHPAVTEKERLLCLQGDNFYGLGDYAAALECYASLAKTQSQPHDLVRLWLRQAFTLKKANRDAEALKKLQDVLAVPDTLLRDRSIRSLAVQESARWLCALGRPAEALQLLRRALTQPEADREELLFTLASVQKDHLKDYASAAETYVTLGTLFPNGRRQDDALWGQAQCRELQGRYDEARQLYARYLAAFPAGDQIEEAQSREHYLQNFLPMDAANLQVHLQRYIAQELTGLSPEQRALAWAEKLSEAFHDHAQALTVIRQLSHSPLSAEIRDRVLALAGHCHLALAEKAFYDSLPAIQQAHQDSCRQIVRALPGDPRLRKLGERLFMQQIFSFRDAGQRLEFMNTAQSREAMNTLSDSSRKELGLALAESYYAAAKGNDVALLRNGLSLCRPLSDAAVTLSMRTRARLLQARFYRSLNRPDSAAVALRQLVMENPGHPLAAQAWWRLAELRQESGKPEEAISLYQDIQAMYPYSEWADKAQRARCRLLFQQGRFQEAGDCLEKSEAFRVPQDLALFFPQQVDDDQLWFYATAQESAGDPITAITAYQSYLLKSSNAGRCAMALMRLADLSAQLGYDQASMGHYQELLTHYPQDSLAVAARRALADGLFSRHDYAGAKTHYVKLKAEAGPEVRRYAESREIICEFRMKNSAVAKRLAEAFKKQYADRQSESQFLLEEAELAMAAKDFKSAEALYRDVAGKVKESAEASRAELGLARMYILLNKNDEALRLLTTIPDRYKDPKVSGTAFVTLGEFYYANQQFENCITAGRKAYELVGAPEEKAQAMQLLIRVYDDVHMWDRGISLLREYLQTYPQAEDVITRKVQLGIFLMNLKEYDRAIAYLKELKWLVDAETEAEIQYWIAKSYNERGSASEAIMEYLKVKYLCKPTKLPWGTTALYEAGQAYYKLGELEKARSLYQSIVRELGSGDQFGRVAAERVNEIDQELAKTEKRS
;
A
#
# COMPACT_ATOMS: atom_id res chain seq x y z
N MET A 1 10.78 -91.70 13.69
CA MET A 1 10.24 -91.37 15.02
C MET A 1 10.11 -89.87 15.32
N ASN A 2 10.84 -88.94 14.67
CA ASN A 2 10.79 -87.51 15.02
C ASN A 2 9.55 -86.71 14.56
N LYS A 3 8.71 -87.22 13.64
CA LYS A 3 7.51 -86.51 13.19
C LYS A 3 6.34 -86.53 14.18
N ALA A 4 6.25 -87.54 15.04
CA ALA A 4 5.18 -87.65 16.04
C ALA A 4 5.41 -86.72 17.25
N LEU A 5 6.68 -86.44 17.60
CA LEU A 5 7.03 -85.52 18.68
C LEU A 5 6.71 -84.05 18.32
N CYS A 6 6.85 -83.67 17.04
CA CYS A 6 6.46 -82.33 16.54
C CYS A 6 4.94 -82.10 16.61
N ILE A 7 4.12 -83.13 16.40
CA ILE A 7 2.66 -83.02 16.43
C ILE A 7 2.16 -82.84 17.88
N LEU A 8 2.79 -83.50 18.85
CA LEU A 8 2.48 -83.34 20.28
C LEU A 8 2.93 -81.98 20.84
N LEU A 9 4.08 -81.45 20.39
CA LEU A 9 4.53 -80.10 20.76
C LEU A 9 3.65 -79.00 20.15
N LEU A 10 3.13 -79.21 18.92
CA LEU A 10 2.16 -78.31 18.29
C LEU A 10 0.80 -78.27 19.03
N SER A 11 0.34 -79.40 19.56
CA SER A 11 -0.89 -79.42 20.39
C SER A 11 -0.73 -78.74 21.76
N GLY A 12 0.47 -78.76 22.34
CA GLY A 12 0.76 -78.04 23.60
C GLY A 12 0.76 -76.51 23.43
N SER A 13 1.24 -75.99 22.29
CA SER A 13 1.20 -74.56 21.96
C SER A 13 -0.21 -74.01 21.68
N LEU A 14 -1.14 -74.85 21.25
CA LEU A 14 -2.54 -74.47 20.99
C LEU A 14 -3.35 -74.24 22.27
N LEU A 15 -3.04 -74.96 23.36
CA LEU A 15 -3.71 -74.81 24.66
C LEU A 15 -3.22 -73.59 25.46
N PHE A 16 -1.94 -73.22 25.35
CA PHE A 16 -1.40 -72.00 25.98
C PHE A 16 -1.87 -70.71 25.29
N GLY A 17 -2.12 -70.73 23.97
CA GLY A 17 -2.64 -69.58 23.23
C GLY A 17 -4.07 -69.18 23.61
N GLN A 18 -4.92 -70.13 24.02
CA GLN A 18 -6.31 -69.86 24.43
C GLN A 18 -6.41 -69.18 25.80
N ALA A 19 -5.49 -69.45 26.74
CA ALA A 19 -5.49 -68.80 28.06
C ALA A 19 -5.04 -67.33 28.01
N GLY A 20 -4.11 -66.98 27.10
CA GLY A 20 -3.65 -65.59 26.89
C GLY A 20 -4.70 -64.67 26.28
N LEU A 21 -5.51 -65.17 25.33
CA LEU A 21 -6.62 -64.44 24.71
C LEU A 21 -7.76 -64.10 25.71
N ILE A 22 -7.92 -64.90 26.76
CA ILE A 22 -8.94 -64.66 27.82
C ILE A 22 -8.49 -63.55 28.77
N GLN A 23 -7.21 -63.51 29.15
CA GLN A 23 -6.66 -62.46 30.02
C GLN A 23 -6.59 -61.10 29.30
N GLU A 24 -6.24 -61.11 28.02
CA GLU A 24 -6.24 -59.94 27.12
C GLU A 24 -7.62 -59.26 27.03
N GLU A 25 -8.69 -60.05 26.89
CA GLU A 25 -10.06 -59.54 26.80
C GLU A 25 -10.54 -58.94 28.15
N GLN A 26 -10.07 -59.48 29.28
CA GLN A 26 -10.42 -59.01 30.62
C GLN A 26 -9.76 -57.67 30.97
N ASP A 27 -8.47 -57.51 30.68
CA ASP A 27 -7.73 -56.28 31.01
C ASP A 27 -8.23 -55.08 30.19
N PHE A 28 -8.69 -55.30 28.96
CA PHE A 28 -9.31 -54.27 28.14
C PHE A 28 -10.68 -53.83 28.69
N ARG A 29 -11.55 -54.79 29.01
CA ARG A 29 -12.87 -54.51 29.59
C ARG A 29 -12.77 -53.79 30.94
N PHE A 30 -11.72 -54.05 31.72
CA PHE A 30 -11.47 -53.36 32.99
C PHE A 30 -11.19 -51.85 32.78
N ALA A 31 -10.37 -51.49 31.79
CA ALA A 31 -10.11 -50.09 31.45
C ALA A 31 -11.39 -49.39 30.90
N GLU A 32 -12.23 -50.12 30.16
CA GLU A 32 -13.53 -49.61 29.69
C GLU A 32 -14.51 -49.32 30.84
N GLN A 33 -14.55 -50.16 31.87
CA GLN A 33 -15.37 -49.91 33.07
C GLN A 33 -14.89 -48.72 33.90
N LEU A 34 -13.58 -48.46 33.98
CA LEU A 34 -13.05 -47.27 34.65
C LEU A 34 -13.46 -45.99 33.90
N SER A 35 -13.41 -46.03 32.56
CA SER A 35 -13.84 -44.94 31.69
C SER A 35 -15.34 -44.63 31.80
N THR A 36 -16.20 -45.64 31.83
CA THR A 36 -17.67 -45.44 31.94
C THR A 36 -18.10 -44.91 33.32
N LYS A 37 -17.28 -45.13 34.36
CA LYS A 37 -17.48 -44.57 35.72
C LYS A 37 -16.91 -43.16 35.90
N GLY A 38 -16.35 -42.55 34.86
CA GLY A 38 -15.85 -41.18 34.87
C GLY A 38 -14.48 -40.96 35.54
N MET A 39 -13.77 -42.02 35.93
CA MET A 39 -12.43 -41.95 36.55
C MET A 39 -11.35 -41.85 35.47
N GLN A 40 -11.24 -40.68 34.84
CA GLN A 40 -10.43 -40.47 33.63
C GLN A 40 -8.92 -40.62 33.87
N ASP A 41 -8.42 -40.21 35.04
CA ASP A 41 -7.02 -40.36 35.43
C ASP A 41 -6.58 -41.85 35.52
N LEU A 42 -7.38 -42.67 36.19
CA LEU A 42 -7.13 -44.10 36.36
C LEU A 42 -7.41 -44.90 35.07
N ALA A 43 -8.45 -44.52 34.33
CA ALA A 43 -8.74 -45.10 33.03
C ALA A 43 -7.59 -44.86 32.04
N GLY A 44 -7.08 -43.62 31.98
CA GLY A 44 -5.94 -43.26 31.13
C GLY A 44 -4.70 -44.11 31.44
N LEU A 45 -4.33 -44.22 32.71
CA LEU A 45 -3.18 -45.02 33.15
C LEU A 45 -3.35 -46.52 32.86
N GLN A 46 -4.55 -47.06 33.07
CA GLN A 46 -4.82 -48.48 32.84
C GLN A 46 -4.84 -48.84 31.34
N TYR A 47 -5.32 -47.94 30.48
CA TYR A 47 -5.24 -48.10 29.04
C TYR A 47 -3.79 -48.03 28.50
N VAL A 48 -2.96 -47.14 29.05
CA VAL A 48 -1.52 -47.11 28.70
C VAL A 48 -0.86 -48.43 29.11
N LYS A 49 -1.10 -48.88 30.35
CA LYS A 49 -0.59 -50.15 30.85
C LYS A 49 -1.04 -51.34 29.99
N TYR A 50 -2.30 -51.35 29.55
CA TYR A 50 -2.82 -52.38 28.63
C TYR A 50 -2.03 -52.42 27.32
N ALA A 51 -1.83 -51.26 26.70
CA ALA A 51 -1.11 -51.16 25.43
C ALA A 51 0.39 -51.49 25.54
N GLU A 52 1.00 -51.34 26.71
CA GLU A 52 2.37 -51.76 27.01
C GLU A 52 2.50 -53.25 27.31
N THR A 53 1.50 -53.82 28.00
CA THR A 53 1.49 -55.23 28.42
C THR A 53 1.11 -56.16 27.26
N TYR A 54 0.25 -55.70 26.35
CA TYR A 54 -0.20 -56.47 25.17
C TYR A 54 0.06 -55.74 23.84
N PRO A 55 1.32 -55.45 23.46
CA PRO A 55 1.60 -54.63 22.27
C PRO A 55 1.15 -55.24 20.94
N SER A 56 0.94 -56.56 20.89
CA SER A 56 0.45 -57.27 19.70
C SER A 56 -1.08 -57.46 19.68
N SER A 57 -1.79 -56.98 20.70
CA SER A 57 -3.25 -57.11 20.78
C SER A 57 -3.94 -56.25 19.71
N PRO A 58 -5.00 -56.75 19.03
CA PRO A 58 -5.84 -55.93 18.16
C PRO A 58 -6.52 -54.74 18.88
N ARG A 59 -6.56 -54.74 20.23
CA ARG A 59 -7.12 -53.65 21.04
C ARG A 59 -6.09 -52.70 21.66
N ALA A 60 -4.80 -53.00 21.57
CA ALA A 60 -3.73 -52.12 22.05
C ALA A 60 -3.82 -50.68 21.49
N PRO A 61 -4.11 -50.45 20.19
CA PRO A 61 -4.30 -49.10 19.70
C PRO A 61 -5.59 -48.42 20.21
N GLU A 62 -6.65 -49.18 20.46
CA GLU A 62 -7.86 -48.65 21.06
C GLU A 62 -7.60 -48.13 22.47
N ALA A 63 -6.80 -48.85 23.25
CA ALA A 63 -6.40 -48.44 24.58
C ALA A 63 -5.62 -47.12 24.56
N LEU A 64 -4.59 -46.99 23.72
CA LEU A 64 -3.85 -45.72 23.60
C LEU A 64 -4.74 -44.54 23.20
N PHE A 65 -5.73 -44.77 22.31
CA PHE A 65 -6.66 -43.72 21.90
C PHE A 65 -7.52 -43.26 23.08
N ARG A 66 -8.09 -44.21 23.83
CA ARG A 66 -8.93 -43.91 24.99
C ARG A 66 -8.12 -43.27 26.13
N ALA A 67 -6.85 -43.63 26.30
CA ALA A 67 -5.95 -42.95 27.23
C ALA A 67 -5.75 -41.47 26.86
N ALA A 68 -5.45 -41.19 25.59
CA ALA A 68 -5.26 -39.83 25.12
C ALA A 68 -6.51 -38.96 25.29
N GLU A 69 -7.71 -39.52 25.08
CA GLU A 69 -8.99 -38.84 25.37
C GLU A 69 -9.18 -38.55 26.86
N SER A 70 -8.83 -39.49 27.74
CA SER A 70 -8.91 -39.30 29.18
C SER A 70 -8.01 -38.14 29.66
N TYR A 71 -6.77 -38.05 29.18
CA TYR A 71 -5.88 -36.92 29.51
C TYR A 71 -6.33 -35.61 28.85
N ARG A 72 -6.97 -35.66 27.68
CA ARG A 72 -7.60 -34.49 27.05
C ARG A 72 -8.72 -33.91 27.91
N LEU A 73 -9.56 -34.78 28.50
CA LEU A 73 -10.63 -34.38 29.42
C LEU A 73 -10.09 -33.77 30.72
N LEU A 74 -8.90 -34.20 31.16
CA LEU A 74 -8.17 -33.62 32.29
C LEU A 74 -7.46 -32.29 31.95
N LYS A 75 -7.57 -31.80 30.70
CA LYS A 75 -6.87 -30.62 30.16
C LYS A 75 -5.34 -30.75 30.14
N ASP A 76 -4.80 -31.95 30.33
CA ASP A 76 -3.37 -32.22 30.14
C ASP A 76 -3.11 -32.47 28.64
N THR A 77 -3.01 -31.37 27.89
CA THR A 77 -2.84 -31.39 26.44
C THR A 77 -1.46 -31.94 26.02
N ALA A 78 -0.45 -31.86 26.89
CA ALA A 78 0.89 -32.39 26.63
C ALA A 78 0.91 -33.91 26.68
N GLN A 79 0.35 -34.53 27.74
CA GLN A 79 0.22 -35.98 27.82
C GLN A 79 -0.72 -36.54 26.76
N SER A 80 -1.84 -35.86 26.50
CA SER A 80 -2.77 -36.24 25.43
C SER A 80 -2.11 -36.26 24.04
N ALA A 81 -1.38 -35.20 23.67
CA ALA A 81 -0.65 -35.13 22.40
C ALA A 81 0.44 -36.21 22.30
N SER A 82 1.16 -36.49 23.40
CA SER A 82 2.17 -37.55 23.48
C SER A 82 1.57 -38.93 23.23
N LEU A 83 0.41 -39.24 23.83
CA LEU A 83 -0.26 -40.53 23.68
C LEU A 83 -0.85 -40.73 22.27
N TYR A 84 -1.43 -39.69 21.66
CA TYR A 84 -1.78 -39.76 20.23
C TYR A 84 -0.54 -40.00 19.38
N GLN A 85 0.59 -39.37 19.69
CA GLN A 85 1.83 -39.60 18.95
C GLN A 85 2.35 -41.03 19.13
N GLN A 86 2.27 -41.61 20.33
CA GLN A 86 2.62 -43.00 20.56
C GLN A 86 1.72 -43.97 19.77
N LEU A 87 0.41 -43.71 19.71
CA LEU A 87 -0.53 -44.49 18.89
C LEU A 87 -0.12 -44.45 17.42
N LEU A 88 0.19 -43.27 16.89
CA LEU A 88 0.56 -43.07 15.48
C LEU A 88 1.88 -43.73 15.11
N LEU A 89 2.83 -43.82 16.04
CA LEU A 89 4.13 -44.45 15.82
C LEU A 89 4.07 -45.98 15.96
N LYS A 90 3.37 -46.49 16.98
CA LYS A 90 3.34 -47.93 17.30
C LYS A 90 2.29 -48.69 16.50
N TYR A 91 1.17 -48.04 16.13
CA TYR A 91 0.01 -48.68 15.50
C TYR A 91 -0.49 -47.93 14.25
N PRO A 92 0.34 -47.77 13.21
CA PRO A 92 0.02 -46.94 12.03
C PRO A 92 -1.13 -47.48 11.16
N GLN A 93 -1.55 -48.74 11.34
CA GLN A 93 -2.69 -49.35 10.62
C GLN A 93 -4.00 -49.39 11.44
N SER A 94 -4.02 -48.78 12.63
CA SER A 94 -5.19 -48.82 13.49
C SER A 94 -6.37 -47.98 12.97
N VAL A 95 -7.59 -48.45 13.23
CA VAL A 95 -8.85 -47.71 13.03
C VAL A 95 -8.97 -46.41 13.85
N PHE A 96 -8.03 -46.12 14.76
CA PHE A 96 -7.99 -44.89 15.57
C PHE A 96 -6.99 -43.84 15.08
N VAL A 97 -6.23 -44.14 14.02
CA VAL A 97 -5.19 -43.25 13.48
C VAL A 97 -5.77 -41.91 13.01
N ASP A 98 -6.94 -41.93 12.38
CA ASP A 98 -7.61 -40.72 11.89
C ASP A 98 -8.02 -39.78 13.03
N LYS A 99 -8.69 -40.30 14.06
CA LYS A 99 -9.12 -39.54 15.23
C LYS A 99 -7.92 -39.01 16.02
N ALA A 100 -6.86 -39.81 16.15
CA ALA A 100 -5.63 -39.41 16.84
C ALA A 100 -4.89 -38.28 16.11
N LEU A 101 -4.82 -38.33 14.76
CA LEU A 101 -4.25 -37.25 13.96
C LEU A 101 -5.06 -35.95 14.11
N PHE A 102 -6.40 -36.04 14.07
CA PHE A 102 -7.27 -34.88 14.18
C PHE A 102 -7.15 -34.20 15.56
N ASN A 103 -7.26 -34.98 16.63
CA ASN A 103 -7.28 -34.45 17.99
C ASN A 103 -5.92 -33.86 18.40
N ARG A 104 -4.82 -34.49 17.97
CA ARG A 104 -3.48 -33.90 18.14
C ARG A 104 -3.32 -32.59 17.38
N ALA A 105 -3.74 -32.55 16.11
CA ALA A 105 -3.65 -31.33 15.29
C ALA A 105 -4.51 -30.17 15.86
N ALA A 106 -5.68 -30.48 16.41
CA ALA A 106 -6.53 -29.50 17.09
C ALA A 106 -5.87 -28.95 18.37
N ILE A 107 -5.17 -29.79 19.15
CA ILE A 107 -4.39 -29.35 20.31
C ILE A 107 -3.26 -28.40 19.89
N LEU A 108 -2.50 -28.73 18.84
CA LEU A 108 -1.44 -27.87 18.30
C LEU A 108 -2.00 -26.52 17.81
N MET A 109 -3.16 -26.52 17.14
CA MET A 109 -3.82 -25.30 16.67
C MET A 109 -4.26 -24.41 17.83
N ALA A 110 -4.75 -25.00 18.92
CA ALA A 110 -5.15 -24.27 20.13
C ALA A 110 -3.96 -23.68 20.90
N ASN A 111 -2.78 -24.33 20.83
CA ASN A 111 -1.54 -23.84 21.42
C ASN A 111 -0.85 -22.73 20.60
N GLY A 112 -1.39 -22.40 19.41
CA GLY A 112 -0.82 -21.39 18.51
C GLY A 112 0.27 -21.91 17.57
N GLU A 113 0.52 -23.22 17.56
CA GLU A 113 1.50 -23.89 16.71
C GLU A 113 0.91 -24.17 15.32
N TYR A 114 0.52 -23.10 14.62
CA TYR A 114 -0.30 -23.18 13.40
C TYR A 114 0.31 -24.00 12.27
N LEU A 115 1.64 -23.93 12.08
CA LEU A 115 2.32 -24.69 11.02
C LEU A 115 2.31 -26.20 11.32
N GLU A 116 2.63 -26.61 12.55
CA GLU A 116 2.62 -28.02 12.95
C GLU A 116 1.20 -28.60 12.99
N ALA A 117 0.23 -27.79 13.41
CA ALA A 117 -1.19 -28.13 13.34
C ALA A 117 -1.63 -28.39 11.91
N ALA A 118 -1.30 -27.48 10.98
CA ALA A 118 -1.65 -27.62 9.56
C ALA A 118 -1.07 -28.89 8.94
N LEU A 119 0.22 -29.17 9.19
CA LEU A 119 0.88 -30.39 8.74
C LEU A 119 0.27 -31.65 9.35
N SER A 120 -0.14 -31.60 10.62
CA SER A 120 -0.78 -32.74 11.30
C SER A 120 -2.19 -33.00 10.75
N PHE A 121 -2.95 -31.97 10.43
CA PHE A 121 -4.23 -32.11 9.72
C PHE A 121 -4.06 -32.63 8.29
N GLU A 122 -3.03 -32.22 7.55
CA GLU A 122 -2.72 -32.76 6.23
C GLU A 122 -2.36 -34.24 6.27
N ARG A 123 -1.62 -34.68 7.29
CA ARG A 123 -1.28 -36.10 7.48
C ARG A 123 -2.52 -36.98 7.59
N LEU A 124 -3.60 -36.49 8.20
CA LEU A 124 -4.87 -37.24 8.27
C LEU A 124 -5.43 -37.53 6.88
N ARG A 125 -5.36 -36.55 5.97
CA ARG A 125 -5.73 -36.77 4.56
C ARG A 125 -4.82 -37.78 3.87
N LEU A 126 -3.51 -37.73 4.12
CA LEU A 126 -2.53 -38.61 3.47
C LEU A 126 -2.62 -40.06 3.94
N PHE A 127 -2.79 -40.28 5.24
CA PHE A 127 -2.80 -41.63 5.84
C PHE A 127 -4.20 -42.23 5.94
N THR A 128 -5.24 -41.41 6.12
CA THR A 128 -6.62 -41.86 6.32
C THR A 128 -7.62 -41.04 5.47
N PRO A 129 -7.49 -41.01 4.14
CA PRO A 129 -8.31 -40.17 3.25
C PRO A 129 -9.81 -40.52 3.26
N LYS A 130 -10.16 -41.76 3.65
CA LYS A 130 -11.56 -42.21 3.76
C LYS A 130 -12.21 -41.89 5.12
N SER A 131 -11.50 -41.24 6.03
CA SER A 131 -12.03 -40.87 7.34
C SER A 131 -13.13 -39.80 7.21
N GLU A 132 -14.18 -39.92 8.03
CA GLU A 132 -15.21 -38.87 8.18
C GLU A 132 -14.63 -37.54 8.68
N TRP A 133 -13.45 -37.58 9.32
CA TRP A 133 -12.73 -36.39 9.80
C TRP A 133 -11.89 -35.72 8.71
N ALA A 134 -11.64 -36.39 7.58
CA ALA A 134 -10.75 -35.92 6.53
C ALA A 134 -11.18 -34.60 5.86
N PRO A 135 -12.48 -34.37 5.56
CA PRO A 135 -12.94 -33.07 5.08
C PRO A 135 -12.71 -31.94 6.10
N LEU A 136 -13.08 -32.17 7.36
CA LEU A 136 -12.95 -31.16 8.42
C LEU A 136 -11.47 -30.85 8.72
N ALA A 137 -10.62 -31.88 8.78
CA ALA A 137 -9.17 -31.74 8.97
C ALA A 137 -8.58 -30.81 7.92
N MET A 138 -8.98 -30.97 6.66
CA MET A 138 -8.42 -30.22 5.55
C MET A 138 -8.82 -28.74 5.52
N ILE A 139 -10.06 -28.42 5.93
CA ILE A 139 -10.46 -27.02 6.17
C ILE A 139 -9.66 -26.40 7.32
N ARG A 140 -9.47 -27.15 8.41
CA ARG A 140 -8.66 -26.69 9.55
C ARG A 140 -7.17 -26.54 9.16
N ALA A 141 -6.65 -27.39 8.28
CA ALA A 141 -5.32 -27.25 7.70
C ALA A 141 -5.20 -25.95 6.90
N ALA A 142 -6.15 -25.66 6.00
CA ALA A 142 -6.15 -24.43 5.20
C ALA A 142 -6.22 -23.17 6.09
N GLN A 143 -7.04 -23.20 7.14
CA GLN A 143 -7.12 -22.11 8.13
C GLN A 143 -5.83 -21.95 8.92
N ALA A 144 -5.23 -23.06 9.36
CA ALA A 144 -3.98 -23.05 10.10
C ALA A 144 -2.81 -22.57 9.23
N PHE A 145 -2.73 -22.96 7.95
CA PHE A 145 -1.75 -22.41 7.00
C PHE A 145 -1.94 -20.91 6.79
N LEU A 146 -3.19 -20.44 6.65
CA LEU A 146 -3.49 -19.00 6.50
C LEU A 146 -3.10 -18.19 7.75
N ALA A 147 -3.27 -18.77 8.94
CA ALA A 147 -2.85 -18.18 10.21
C ALA A 147 -1.33 -18.21 10.40
N ALA A 148 -0.65 -19.24 9.91
CA ALA A 148 0.81 -19.37 9.90
C ALA A 148 1.50 -18.43 8.89
N GLY A 149 0.74 -17.75 8.02
CA GLY A 149 1.27 -16.92 6.94
C GLY A 149 1.67 -17.68 5.67
N GLU A 150 1.43 -18.99 5.63
CA GLU A 150 1.71 -19.86 4.49
C GLU A 150 0.60 -19.76 3.42
N ILE A 151 0.55 -18.62 2.74
CA ILE A 151 -0.53 -18.25 1.80
C ILE A 151 -0.70 -19.30 0.70
N GLN A 152 0.40 -19.81 0.13
CA GLN A 152 0.33 -20.78 -0.96
C GLN A 152 -0.20 -22.13 -0.49
N ARG A 153 0.26 -22.65 0.66
CA ARG A 153 -0.24 -23.92 1.21
C ARG A 153 -1.70 -23.83 1.63
N ALA A 154 -2.14 -22.67 2.11
CA ALA A 154 -3.55 -22.40 2.38
C ALA A 154 -4.40 -22.43 1.10
N LEU A 155 -3.91 -21.81 0.02
CA LEU A 155 -4.53 -21.85 -1.31
C LEU A 155 -4.66 -23.30 -1.80
N ASP A 156 -3.56 -24.04 -1.78
CA ASP A 156 -3.49 -25.42 -2.25
C ASP A 156 -4.43 -26.32 -1.43
N SER A 157 -4.43 -26.19 -0.10
CA SER A 157 -5.30 -26.95 0.80
C SER A 157 -6.79 -26.64 0.59
N ALA A 158 -7.14 -25.37 0.38
CA ALA A 158 -8.54 -24.97 0.16
C ALA A 158 -9.05 -25.36 -1.23
N HIS A 159 -8.21 -25.26 -2.28
CA HIS A 159 -8.52 -25.78 -3.61
C HIS A 159 -8.67 -27.30 -3.58
N LEU A 160 -7.70 -27.99 -3.01
CA LEU A 160 -7.71 -29.45 -2.92
C LEU A 160 -8.90 -29.96 -2.08
N PHE A 161 -9.41 -29.17 -1.11
CA PHE A 161 -10.65 -29.51 -0.41
C PHE A 161 -11.86 -29.45 -1.35
N LEU A 162 -11.98 -28.37 -2.14
CA LEU A 162 -13.08 -28.22 -3.10
C LEU A 162 -13.05 -29.31 -4.18
N GLU A 163 -11.87 -29.83 -4.50
CA GLU A 163 -11.64 -30.95 -5.42
C GLU A 163 -11.92 -32.31 -4.78
N SER A 164 -11.45 -32.52 -3.54
CA SER A 164 -11.53 -33.82 -2.85
C SER A 164 -12.89 -34.07 -2.17
N TYR A 165 -13.61 -32.99 -1.80
CA TYR A 165 -14.87 -33.05 -1.04
C TYR A 165 -15.96 -32.12 -1.61
N PRO A 166 -16.33 -32.24 -2.89
CA PRO A 166 -17.19 -31.28 -3.60
C PRO A 166 -18.64 -31.21 -3.09
N THR A 167 -19.12 -32.26 -2.42
CA THR A 167 -20.46 -32.39 -1.83
C THR A 167 -20.50 -32.08 -0.32
N SER A 168 -19.35 -31.77 0.28
CA SER A 168 -19.26 -31.50 1.72
C SER A 168 -20.03 -30.24 2.10
N PRO A 169 -20.75 -30.23 3.25
CA PRO A 169 -21.41 -29.02 3.75
C PRO A 169 -20.41 -27.88 4.05
N LEU A 170 -19.11 -28.17 4.17
CA LEU A 170 -18.05 -27.18 4.43
C LEU A 170 -17.56 -26.44 3.17
N ARG A 171 -18.16 -26.69 2.00
CA ARG A 171 -17.77 -26.07 0.71
C ARG A 171 -17.75 -24.54 0.76
N SER A 172 -18.74 -23.92 1.36
CA SER A 172 -18.80 -22.47 1.49
C SER A 172 -17.67 -21.94 2.38
N GLU A 173 -17.27 -22.69 3.42
CA GLU A 173 -16.16 -22.32 4.32
C GLU A 173 -14.83 -22.39 3.57
N ALA A 174 -14.65 -23.40 2.71
CA ALA A 174 -13.49 -23.50 1.80
C ALA A 174 -13.40 -22.33 0.82
N ARG A 175 -14.53 -21.96 0.19
CA ARG A 175 -14.60 -20.81 -0.73
C ARG A 175 -14.30 -19.50 -0.01
N TYR A 176 -14.74 -19.36 1.23
CA TYR A 176 -14.43 -18.18 2.04
C TYR A 176 -12.93 -18.08 2.33
N ILE A 177 -12.27 -19.19 2.69
CA ILE A 177 -10.81 -19.22 2.87
C ILE A 177 -10.10 -18.86 1.57
N LEU A 178 -10.55 -19.38 0.43
CA LEU A 178 -10.02 -19.01 -0.88
C LEU A 178 -10.18 -17.51 -1.17
N ALA A 179 -11.34 -16.93 -0.88
CA ALA A 179 -11.55 -15.50 -1.04
C ALA A 179 -10.61 -14.68 -0.14
N GLN A 180 -10.36 -15.12 1.09
CA GLN A 180 -9.39 -14.47 2.00
C GLN A 180 -7.96 -14.55 1.44
N VAL A 181 -7.56 -15.71 0.94
CA VAL A 181 -6.25 -15.94 0.34
C VAL A 181 -6.08 -15.08 -0.91
N ARG A 182 -7.05 -15.08 -1.82
CA ARG A 182 -7.03 -14.29 -3.06
C ARG A 182 -7.04 -12.79 -2.77
N SER A 183 -7.78 -12.34 -1.76
CA SER A 183 -7.75 -10.95 -1.31
C SER A 183 -6.36 -10.57 -0.77
N ARG A 184 -5.70 -11.45 0.00
CA ARG A 184 -4.31 -11.24 0.48
C ARG A 184 -3.26 -11.28 -0.64
N GLN A 185 -3.49 -12.06 -1.70
CA GLN A 185 -2.65 -12.09 -2.91
C GLN A 185 -2.90 -10.90 -3.84
N GLN A 186 -3.68 -9.91 -3.41
CA GLN A 186 -4.10 -8.76 -4.21
C GLN A 186 -4.80 -9.14 -5.51
N GLN A 187 -5.56 -10.24 -5.51
CA GLN A 187 -6.38 -10.68 -6.64
C GLN A 187 -7.88 -10.46 -6.31
N PRO A 188 -8.32 -9.20 -6.17
CA PRO A 188 -9.64 -8.91 -5.60
C PRO A 188 -10.79 -9.32 -6.52
N LEU A 189 -10.58 -9.38 -7.84
CA LEU A 189 -11.59 -9.92 -8.77
C LEU A 189 -11.86 -11.41 -8.51
N GLN A 190 -10.82 -12.21 -8.31
CA GLN A 190 -10.96 -13.65 -8.05
C GLN A 190 -11.51 -13.89 -6.64
N ALA A 191 -11.11 -13.06 -5.68
CA ALA A 191 -11.74 -13.05 -4.36
C ALA A 191 -13.24 -12.77 -4.47
N MET A 192 -13.64 -11.76 -5.25
CA MET A 192 -15.05 -11.41 -5.46
C MET A 192 -15.84 -12.53 -6.15
N GLN A 193 -15.24 -13.23 -7.12
CA GLN A 193 -15.88 -14.39 -7.76
C GLN A 193 -16.18 -15.52 -6.76
N GLU A 194 -15.24 -15.83 -5.86
CA GLU A 194 -15.50 -16.83 -4.81
C GLU A 194 -16.52 -16.34 -3.78
N LEU A 195 -16.59 -15.04 -3.52
CA LEU A 195 -17.58 -14.43 -2.63
C LEU A 195 -18.98 -14.44 -3.24
N ASP A 196 -19.14 -14.06 -4.50
CA ASP A 196 -20.43 -14.09 -5.20
C ASP A 196 -21.04 -15.50 -5.19
N ARG A 197 -20.20 -16.53 -5.31
CA ARG A 197 -20.58 -17.94 -5.20
C ARG A 197 -21.03 -18.38 -3.81
N ILE A 198 -20.71 -17.63 -2.77
CA ILE A 198 -21.21 -17.84 -1.40
C ILE A 198 -22.52 -17.04 -1.20
N LEU A 199 -22.59 -15.83 -1.76
CA LEU A 199 -23.69 -14.88 -1.56
C LEU A 199 -24.94 -15.19 -2.40
N GLY A 200 -24.81 -15.97 -3.48
CA GLY A 200 -25.91 -16.30 -4.38
C GLY A 200 -27.08 -17.07 -3.76
N ASP A 201 -26.91 -17.72 -2.60
CA ASP A 201 -27.90 -18.69 -2.10
C ASP A 201 -28.52 -18.45 -0.70
N ARG A 202 -27.89 -17.78 0.27
CA ARG A 202 -28.51 -17.58 1.62
C ARG A 202 -28.00 -16.34 2.35
N VAL A 203 -28.90 -15.40 2.64
CA VAL A 203 -28.60 -14.13 3.35
C VAL A 203 -28.60 -14.27 4.88
N GLN A 204 -28.85 -15.47 5.43
CA GLN A 204 -29.11 -15.66 6.88
C GLN A 204 -28.07 -16.50 7.64
N ASP A 205 -27.02 -17.00 6.97
CA ASP A 205 -25.98 -17.83 7.61
C ASP A 205 -24.79 -16.97 8.11
N SER A 206 -24.21 -17.30 9.27
CA SER A 206 -23.05 -16.58 9.86
C SER A 206 -21.87 -16.45 8.88
N LEU A 207 -21.66 -17.46 8.04
CA LEU A 207 -20.63 -17.45 7.00
C LEU A 207 -20.96 -16.48 5.86
N ALA A 208 -22.22 -16.33 5.49
CA ALA A 208 -22.64 -15.38 4.46
C ALA A 208 -22.34 -13.94 4.88
N VAL A 209 -22.51 -13.60 6.16
CA VAL A 209 -22.16 -12.25 6.67
C VAL A 209 -20.66 -12.01 6.67
N LYS A 210 -19.84 -13.03 6.99
CA LYS A 210 -18.37 -12.94 6.84
C LYS A 210 -17.99 -12.72 5.37
N ALA A 211 -18.64 -13.43 4.45
CA ALA A 211 -18.44 -13.25 3.01
C ALA A 211 -18.90 -11.87 2.53
N GLN A 212 -20.03 -11.34 3.00
CA GLN A 212 -20.51 -10.00 2.65
C GLN A 212 -19.57 -8.90 3.16
N LEU A 213 -19.04 -9.05 4.38
CA LEU A 213 -18.03 -8.13 4.92
C LEU A 213 -16.77 -8.14 4.04
N LEU A 214 -16.23 -9.32 3.75
CA LEU A 214 -15.05 -9.46 2.89
C LEU A 214 -15.35 -8.95 1.47
N ALA A 215 -16.55 -9.14 0.95
CA ALA A 215 -16.98 -8.62 -0.35
C ALA A 215 -17.06 -7.09 -0.34
N GLY A 216 -17.59 -6.47 0.72
CA GLY A 216 -17.59 -5.01 0.86
C GLY A 216 -16.17 -4.44 0.93
N GLN A 217 -15.28 -5.10 1.66
CA GLN A 217 -13.85 -4.73 1.72
C GLN A 217 -13.17 -4.90 0.36
N THR A 218 -13.43 -6.02 -0.32
CA THR A 218 -12.88 -6.33 -1.64
C THR A 218 -13.40 -5.35 -2.69
N LEU A 219 -14.69 -5.00 -2.67
CA LEU A 219 -15.28 -3.97 -3.53
C LEU A 219 -14.65 -2.59 -3.28
N TYR A 220 -14.35 -2.27 -2.02
CA TYR A 220 -13.63 -1.03 -1.69
C TYR A 220 -12.18 -1.04 -2.22
N GLN A 221 -11.45 -2.16 -2.04
CA GLN A 221 -10.13 -2.34 -2.65
C GLN A 221 -10.20 -2.23 -4.18
N MET A 222 -11.30 -2.70 -4.75
CA MET A 222 -11.62 -2.58 -6.16
C MET A 222 -12.34 -1.29 -6.50
N GLY A 223 -12.12 -0.17 -5.80
CA GLY A 223 -12.67 1.17 -6.13
C GLY A 223 -14.20 1.26 -6.31
N SER A 224 -14.95 0.20 -6.06
CA SER A 224 -16.37 0.03 -6.39
C SER A 224 -17.21 0.52 -5.23
N TYR A 225 -16.97 1.75 -4.84
CA TYR A 225 -17.38 2.31 -3.58
C TYR A 225 -18.89 2.38 -3.39
N GLN A 226 -19.66 2.72 -4.44
CA GLN A 226 -21.11 2.73 -4.34
C GLN A 226 -21.67 1.33 -4.06
N ARG A 227 -21.09 0.30 -4.70
CA ARG A 227 -21.47 -1.10 -4.45
C ARG A 227 -21.06 -1.53 -3.05
N ALA A 228 -19.84 -1.20 -2.64
CA ALA A 228 -19.35 -1.46 -1.29
C ALA A 228 -20.26 -0.81 -0.23
N ASP A 229 -20.57 0.47 -0.38
CA ASP A 229 -21.42 1.24 0.52
C ASP A 229 -22.84 0.66 0.57
N SER A 230 -23.40 0.28 -0.58
CA SER A 230 -24.72 -0.37 -0.65
C SER A 230 -24.73 -1.71 0.08
N LEU A 231 -23.67 -2.50 -0.06
CA LEU A 231 -23.53 -3.80 0.59
C LEU A 231 -23.33 -3.65 2.10
N PHE A 232 -22.51 -2.69 2.53
CA PHE A 232 -22.36 -2.37 3.95
C PHE A 232 -23.67 -1.89 4.56
N ARG A 233 -24.40 -0.98 3.90
CA ARG A 233 -25.73 -0.53 4.37
C ARG A 233 -26.73 -1.67 4.45
N MET A 234 -26.74 -2.58 3.48
CA MET A 234 -27.57 -3.77 3.49
C MET A 234 -27.25 -4.65 4.71
N LEU A 235 -25.96 -4.93 4.92
CA LEU A 235 -25.48 -5.77 6.01
C LEU A 235 -25.77 -5.15 7.39
N LEU A 236 -25.62 -3.84 7.54
CA LEU A 236 -25.92 -3.11 8.79
C LEU A 236 -27.43 -2.96 9.08
N ASN A 237 -28.28 -3.14 8.06
CA ASN A 237 -29.73 -3.14 8.21
C ASN A 237 -30.31 -4.56 8.34
N SER A 238 -29.48 -5.59 8.36
CA SER A 238 -29.93 -6.97 8.56
C SER A 238 -30.58 -7.16 9.95
N PRO A 239 -31.73 -7.84 10.04
CA PRO A 239 -32.41 -8.07 11.32
C PRO A 239 -31.74 -9.13 12.20
N VAL A 240 -30.82 -9.93 11.65
CA VAL A 240 -30.16 -11.04 12.35
C VAL A 240 -28.79 -10.59 12.85
N THR A 241 -28.46 -10.90 14.11
CA THR A 241 -27.19 -10.54 14.76
C THR A 241 -26.10 -11.58 14.48
N PHE A 242 -24.91 -11.11 14.07
CA PHE A 242 -23.72 -11.94 13.89
C PHE A 242 -22.49 -11.24 14.44
N ASP A 243 -21.52 -12.02 14.92
CA ASP A 243 -20.25 -11.50 15.49
C ASP A 243 -19.52 -10.55 14.51
N SER A 244 -19.58 -10.83 13.20
CA SER A 244 -18.91 -10.03 12.17
C SER A 244 -19.62 -8.71 11.80
N LEU A 245 -20.84 -8.46 12.27
CA LEU A 245 -21.55 -7.21 11.96
C LEU A 245 -20.85 -5.99 12.56
N GLY A 246 -20.27 -6.11 13.76
CA GLY A 246 -19.55 -5.01 14.40
C GLY A 246 -18.29 -4.63 13.62
N SER A 247 -17.55 -5.62 13.13
CA SER A 247 -16.42 -5.42 12.23
C SER A 247 -16.83 -4.70 10.94
N ALA A 248 -18.00 -5.03 10.37
CA ALA A 248 -18.51 -4.36 9.19
C ALA A 248 -18.94 -2.91 9.45
N ALA A 249 -19.62 -2.65 10.58
CA ALA A 249 -19.98 -1.31 11.01
C ALA A 249 -18.74 -0.45 11.18
N LEU A 250 -17.73 -0.99 11.87
CA LEU A 250 -16.48 -0.28 12.13
C LEU A 250 -15.75 0.05 10.83
N TYR A 251 -15.65 -0.92 9.91
CA TYR A 251 -15.01 -0.70 8.63
C TYR A 251 -15.75 0.38 7.83
N PHE A 252 -17.06 0.23 7.62
CA PHE A 252 -17.85 1.17 6.84
C PHE A 252 -17.86 2.59 7.43
N SER A 253 -18.04 2.73 8.74
CA SER A 253 -17.95 4.02 9.41
C SER A 253 -16.57 4.65 9.28
N ARG A 254 -15.49 3.85 9.32
CA ARG A 254 -14.13 4.36 9.12
C ARG A 254 -13.92 4.88 7.69
N LEU A 255 -14.51 4.22 6.69
CA LEU A 255 -14.51 4.72 5.32
C LEU A 255 -15.21 6.08 5.21
N LEU A 256 -16.35 6.23 5.87
CA LEU A 256 -17.08 7.50 5.91
C LEU A 256 -16.29 8.60 6.64
N HIS A 257 -15.66 8.28 7.78
CA HIS A 257 -14.75 9.18 8.50
C HIS A 257 -13.64 9.69 7.57
N TYR A 258 -12.98 8.79 6.86
CA TYR A 258 -11.88 9.13 5.97
C TYR A 258 -12.30 10.00 4.78
N ARG A 259 -13.55 9.92 4.34
CA ARG A 259 -14.13 10.82 3.33
C ARG A 259 -14.53 12.19 3.88
N ASN A 260 -14.27 12.45 5.17
CA ASN A 260 -14.79 13.60 5.92
C ASN A 260 -16.33 13.63 6.00
N ASP A 261 -17.02 12.52 5.70
CA ASP A 261 -18.48 12.36 5.87
C ASP A 261 -18.82 12.03 7.34
N PHE A 262 -18.29 12.81 8.27
CA PHE A 262 -18.36 12.56 9.72
C PHE A 262 -19.80 12.44 10.23
N ALA A 263 -20.72 13.26 9.72
CA ALA A 263 -22.12 13.25 10.11
C ALA A 263 -22.82 11.93 9.75
N LEU A 264 -22.60 11.44 8.51
CA LEU A 264 -23.17 10.18 8.05
C LEU A 264 -22.53 8.99 8.77
N SER A 265 -21.22 9.05 9.05
CA SER A 265 -20.55 8.06 9.88
C SER A 265 -21.20 7.99 11.26
N ASN A 266 -21.40 9.12 11.93
CA ASN A 266 -22.02 9.17 13.26
C ASN A 266 -23.47 8.67 13.26
N GLN A 267 -24.25 9.00 12.24
CA GLN A 267 -25.60 8.48 12.07
C GLN A 267 -25.58 6.95 11.94
N THR A 268 -24.64 6.41 11.16
CA THR A 268 -24.47 4.97 10.95
C THR A 268 -24.07 4.25 12.23
N ILE A 269 -23.07 4.77 12.96
CA ILE A 269 -22.62 4.22 14.24
C ILE A 269 -23.76 4.22 15.25
N LYS A 270 -24.47 5.35 15.38
CA LYS A 270 -25.59 5.50 16.32
C LYS A 270 -26.71 4.50 16.00
N ALA A 271 -27.15 4.44 14.74
CA ALA A 271 -28.20 3.51 14.31
C ALA A 271 -27.81 2.05 14.57
N PHE A 272 -26.55 1.69 14.31
CA PHE A 272 -26.04 0.34 14.53
C PHE A 272 -25.98 -0.01 16.03
N LEU A 273 -25.41 0.85 16.86
CA LEU A 273 -25.29 0.61 18.31
C LEU A 273 -26.63 0.62 19.04
N THR A 274 -27.64 1.37 18.55
CA THR A 274 -29.01 1.30 19.08
C THR A 274 -29.64 -0.07 18.86
N ARG A 275 -29.38 -0.71 17.70
CA ARG A 275 -29.89 -2.06 17.41
C ARG A 275 -29.03 -3.16 18.03
N HIS A 276 -27.72 -2.91 18.21
CA HIS A 276 -26.73 -3.91 18.65
C HIS A 276 -25.87 -3.41 19.82
N PRO A 277 -26.44 -3.26 21.02
CA PRO A 277 -25.76 -2.61 22.15
C PRO A 277 -24.61 -3.42 22.79
N ALA A 278 -24.53 -4.73 22.50
CA ALA A 278 -23.56 -5.67 23.09
C ALA A 278 -22.48 -6.16 22.11
N VAL A 279 -22.26 -5.44 21.00
CA VAL A 279 -21.29 -5.82 19.96
C VAL A 279 -19.84 -5.68 20.42
N THR A 280 -18.94 -6.57 19.97
CA THR A 280 -17.54 -6.60 20.43
C THR A 280 -16.74 -5.37 20.02
N GLU A 281 -17.05 -4.77 18.87
CA GLU A 281 -16.38 -3.60 18.31
C GLU A 281 -16.93 -2.28 18.83
N LYS A 282 -17.86 -2.32 19.79
CA LYS A 282 -18.52 -1.14 20.36
C LYS A 282 -17.53 -0.05 20.77
N GLU A 283 -16.46 -0.43 21.45
CA GLU A 283 -15.46 0.54 21.92
C GLU A 283 -14.75 1.27 20.76
N ARG A 284 -14.40 0.52 19.71
CA ARG A 284 -13.76 1.08 18.51
C ARG A 284 -14.71 1.98 17.73
N LEU A 285 -15.99 1.61 17.65
CA LEU A 285 -17.04 2.39 17.01
C LEU A 285 -17.27 3.73 17.74
N LEU A 286 -17.37 3.70 19.06
CA LEU A 286 -17.51 4.90 19.88
C LEU A 286 -16.27 5.80 19.80
N CYS A 287 -15.06 5.22 19.67
CA CYS A 287 -13.83 6.00 19.53
C CYS A 287 -13.87 6.78 18.21
N LEU A 288 -14.19 6.08 17.12
CA LEU A 288 -14.37 6.68 15.80
C LEU A 288 -15.48 7.73 15.79
N GLN A 289 -16.58 7.49 16.51
CA GLN A 289 -17.66 8.47 16.69
C GLN A 289 -17.16 9.74 17.38
N GLY A 290 -16.30 9.61 18.39
CA GLY A 290 -15.60 10.73 19.01
C GLY A 290 -14.70 11.49 18.03
N ASP A 291 -13.91 10.78 17.22
CA ASP A 291 -13.03 11.37 16.21
C ASP A 291 -13.84 12.14 15.15
N ASN A 292 -14.98 11.60 14.74
CA ASN A 292 -15.93 12.27 13.85
C ASN A 292 -16.51 13.54 14.47
N PHE A 293 -16.92 13.52 15.74
CA PHE A 293 -17.44 14.71 16.42
C PHE A 293 -16.37 15.79 16.56
N TYR A 294 -15.12 15.41 16.82
CA TYR A 294 -13.99 16.34 16.78
C TYR A 294 -13.84 16.99 15.40
N GLY A 295 -13.90 16.19 14.33
CA GLY A 295 -13.85 16.68 12.95
C GLY A 295 -15.01 17.61 12.58
N LEU A 296 -16.19 17.41 13.16
CA LEU A 296 -17.36 18.30 13.04
C LEU A 296 -17.26 19.58 13.90
N GLY A 297 -16.26 19.68 14.79
CA GLY A 297 -16.14 20.76 15.77
C GLY A 297 -17.06 20.63 16.99
N ASP A 298 -17.79 19.53 17.13
CA ASP A 298 -18.61 19.23 18.30
C ASP A 298 -17.75 18.59 19.41
N TYR A 299 -16.98 19.43 20.07
CA TYR A 299 -16.03 18.98 21.08
C TYR A 299 -16.71 18.41 22.34
N ALA A 300 -17.94 18.82 22.65
CA ALA A 300 -18.67 18.30 23.80
C ALA A 300 -19.04 16.83 23.59
N ALA A 301 -19.65 16.51 22.44
CA ALA A 301 -20.01 15.13 22.10
C ALA A 301 -18.76 14.24 21.93
N ALA A 302 -17.68 14.78 21.36
CA ALA A 302 -16.41 14.06 21.26
C ALA A 302 -15.85 13.67 22.65
N LEU A 303 -15.85 14.61 23.60
CA LEU A 303 -15.38 14.35 24.96
C LEU A 303 -16.24 13.33 25.70
N GLU A 304 -17.56 13.37 25.54
CA GLU A 304 -18.45 12.36 26.12
C GLU A 304 -18.12 10.96 25.60
N CYS A 305 -17.90 10.81 24.30
CA CYS A 305 -17.52 9.54 23.68
C CYS A 305 -16.21 9.02 24.28
N TYR A 306 -15.15 9.83 24.26
CA TYR A 306 -13.86 9.40 24.79
C TYR A 306 -13.89 9.13 26.30
N ALA A 307 -14.62 9.95 27.07
CA ALA A 307 -14.73 9.79 28.52
C ALA A 307 -15.49 8.51 28.90
N SER A 308 -16.50 8.14 28.12
CA SER A 308 -17.22 6.88 28.30
C SER A 308 -16.31 5.67 28.07
N LEU A 309 -15.45 5.72 27.05
CA LEU A 309 -14.51 4.66 26.72
C LEU A 309 -13.36 4.53 27.71
N ALA A 310 -12.84 5.67 28.18
CA ALA A 310 -11.77 5.66 29.17
C ALA A 310 -12.21 5.02 30.51
N LYS A 311 -13.52 4.90 30.79
CA LYS A 311 -14.04 4.22 31.97
C LYS A 311 -14.09 2.70 31.82
N THR A 312 -14.28 2.18 30.61
CA THR A 312 -14.38 0.73 30.35
C THR A 312 -13.02 0.12 30.00
N GLN A 313 -12.10 0.93 29.47
CA GLN A 313 -10.83 0.44 28.99
C GLN A 313 -9.83 0.16 30.13
N SER A 314 -9.22 -1.02 30.12
CA SER A 314 -8.25 -1.46 31.13
C SER A 314 -6.80 -1.49 30.64
N GLN A 315 -6.59 -1.49 29.31
CA GLN A 315 -5.26 -1.55 28.72
C GLN A 315 -4.56 -0.17 28.75
N PRO A 316 -3.38 -0.04 29.38
CA PRO A 316 -2.69 1.24 29.53
C PRO A 316 -2.40 1.95 28.21
N HIS A 317 -1.97 1.20 27.18
CA HIS A 317 -1.68 1.74 25.86
C HIS A 317 -2.91 2.43 25.22
N ASP A 318 -4.08 1.82 25.32
CA ASP A 318 -5.28 2.34 24.67
C ASP A 318 -5.90 3.50 25.47
N LEU A 319 -5.78 3.48 26.80
CA LEU A 319 -6.14 4.59 27.68
C LEU A 319 -5.34 5.86 27.34
N VAL A 320 -4.02 5.72 27.15
CA VAL A 320 -3.16 6.85 26.79
C VAL A 320 -3.59 7.50 25.47
N ARG A 321 -3.93 6.70 24.46
CA ARG A 321 -4.45 7.24 23.18
C ARG A 321 -5.78 7.96 23.35
N LEU A 322 -6.67 7.47 24.22
CA LEU A 322 -7.96 8.13 24.51
C LEU A 322 -7.75 9.44 25.30
N TRP A 323 -6.84 9.46 26.27
CA TRP A 323 -6.53 10.67 27.03
C TRP A 323 -5.85 11.73 26.17
N LEU A 324 -5.01 11.34 25.20
CA LEU A 324 -4.51 12.28 24.19
C LEU A 324 -5.66 12.91 23.39
N ARG A 325 -6.56 12.09 22.84
CA ARG A 325 -7.74 12.59 22.11
C ARG A 325 -8.56 13.55 22.97
N GLN A 326 -8.79 13.23 24.24
CA GLN A 326 -9.46 14.12 25.20
C GLN A 326 -8.69 15.42 25.42
N ALA A 327 -7.37 15.35 25.61
CA ALA A 327 -6.53 16.52 25.84
C ALA A 327 -6.60 17.51 24.67
N PHE A 328 -6.41 17.03 23.43
CA PHE A 328 -6.50 17.89 22.25
C PHE A 328 -7.91 18.41 22.00
N THR A 329 -8.94 17.60 22.28
CA THR A 329 -10.34 18.04 22.19
C THR A 329 -10.66 19.13 23.22
N LEU A 330 -10.22 18.96 24.47
CA LEU A 330 -10.35 19.97 25.53
C LEU A 330 -9.59 21.25 25.16
N LYS A 331 -8.40 21.12 24.56
CA LYS A 331 -7.61 22.26 24.09
C LYS A 331 -8.35 23.06 23.03
N LYS A 332 -8.92 22.39 22.01
CA LYS A 332 -9.75 23.04 20.99
C LYS A 332 -11.05 23.63 21.56
N ALA A 333 -11.59 23.04 22.63
CA ALA A 333 -12.73 23.57 23.38
C ALA A 333 -12.35 24.70 24.36
N ASN A 334 -11.11 25.20 24.36
CA ASN A 334 -10.59 26.21 25.29
C ASN A 334 -10.67 25.84 26.79
N ARG A 335 -10.63 24.54 27.12
CA ARG A 335 -10.64 23.99 28.50
C ARG A 335 -9.25 23.55 28.93
N ASP A 336 -8.34 24.51 28.99
CA ASP A 336 -6.89 24.26 29.10
C ASP A 336 -6.45 23.51 30.38
N ALA A 337 -7.05 23.83 31.53
CA ALA A 337 -6.68 23.17 32.80
C ALA A 337 -7.02 21.67 32.79
N GLU A 338 -8.16 21.31 32.19
CA GLU A 338 -8.58 19.92 32.05
C GLU A 338 -7.78 19.19 30.96
N ALA A 339 -7.45 19.88 29.88
CA ALA A 339 -6.59 19.35 28.81
C ALA A 339 -5.22 18.92 29.38
N LEU A 340 -4.61 19.79 30.20
CA LEU A 340 -3.35 19.49 30.87
C LEU A 340 -3.45 18.33 31.86
N LYS A 341 -4.56 18.23 32.61
CA LYS A 341 -4.80 17.09 33.50
C LYS A 341 -4.81 15.77 32.72
N LYS A 342 -5.39 15.76 31.51
CA LYS A 342 -5.38 14.57 30.64
C LYS A 342 -4.00 14.21 30.09
N LEU A 343 -3.17 15.19 29.77
CA LEU A 343 -1.77 14.90 29.45
C LEU A 343 -0.99 14.39 30.67
N GLN A 344 -1.27 14.88 31.88
CA GLN A 344 -0.68 14.33 33.09
C GLN A 344 -1.08 12.86 33.32
N ASP A 345 -2.35 12.51 33.07
CA ASP A 345 -2.82 11.12 33.10
C ASP A 345 -1.99 10.25 32.14
N VAL A 346 -1.71 10.73 30.91
CA VAL A 346 -0.84 10.05 29.93
C VAL A 346 0.57 9.81 30.48
N LEU A 347 1.18 10.83 31.08
CA LEU A 347 2.57 10.78 31.56
C LEU A 347 2.74 9.94 32.83
N ALA A 348 1.66 9.67 33.57
CA ALA A 348 1.64 8.79 34.73
C ALA A 348 1.82 7.31 34.37
N VAL A 349 1.52 6.92 33.12
CA VAL A 349 1.66 5.52 32.67
C VAL A 349 3.14 5.18 32.44
N PRO A 350 3.64 4.05 32.95
CA PRO A 350 5.01 3.58 32.69
C PRO A 350 5.27 3.25 31.21
N ASP A 351 6.45 3.61 30.69
CA ASP A 351 6.84 3.38 29.29
C ASP A 351 6.91 1.92 28.87
N THR A 352 7.22 1.03 29.81
CA THR A 352 7.24 -0.42 29.57
C THR A 352 5.88 -0.99 29.18
N LEU A 353 4.79 -0.26 29.45
CA LEU A 353 3.42 -0.65 29.12
C LEU A 353 2.93 -0.04 27.80
N LEU A 354 3.74 0.79 27.13
CA LEU A 354 3.39 1.45 25.87
C LEU A 354 4.04 0.75 24.68
N ARG A 355 3.24 0.44 23.65
CA ARG A 355 3.71 -0.10 22.37
C ARG A 355 4.44 0.95 21.52
N ASP A 356 3.95 2.19 21.56
CA ASP A 356 4.52 3.31 20.82
C ASP A 356 5.05 4.35 21.79
N ARG A 357 6.38 4.45 21.84
CA ARG A 357 7.10 5.30 22.80
C ARG A 357 7.14 6.77 22.36
N SER A 358 6.83 7.07 21.10
CA SER A 358 6.78 8.45 20.57
C SER A 358 5.68 9.31 21.23
N ILE A 359 4.60 8.65 21.65
CA ILE A 359 3.42 9.27 22.25
C ILE A 359 3.75 10.03 23.54
N ARG A 360 4.65 9.52 24.37
CA ARG A 360 5.04 10.19 25.61
C ARG A 360 5.85 11.44 25.33
N SER A 361 6.82 11.36 24.43
CA SER A 361 7.62 12.52 24.03
C SER A 361 6.71 13.65 23.55
N LEU A 362 5.76 13.30 22.68
CA LEU A 362 4.75 14.23 22.17
C LEU A 362 3.88 14.83 23.29
N ALA A 363 3.41 14.00 24.23
CA ALA A 363 2.62 14.47 25.37
C ALA A 363 3.40 15.42 26.29
N VAL A 364 4.70 15.16 26.52
CA VAL A 364 5.57 16.04 27.32
C VAL A 364 5.76 17.39 26.61
N GLN A 365 6.07 17.38 25.32
CA GLN A 365 6.29 18.59 24.52
C GLN A 365 5.04 19.48 24.48
N GLU A 366 3.89 18.90 24.16
CA GLU A 366 2.63 19.64 24.11
C GLU A 366 2.21 20.15 25.50
N SER A 367 2.38 19.34 26.56
CA SER A 367 2.14 19.79 27.94
C SER A 367 2.98 21.01 28.31
N ALA A 368 4.28 20.98 27.98
CA ALA A 368 5.19 22.07 28.27
C ALA A 368 4.80 23.35 27.52
N ARG A 369 4.52 23.24 26.21
CA ARG A 369 4.05 24.36 25.37
C ARG A 369 2.78 24.97 25.93
N TRP A 370 1.79 24.14 26.29
CA TRP A 370 0.50 24.63 26.78
C TRP A 370 0.62 25.25 28.18
N LEU A 371 1.40 24.67 29.09
CA LEU A 371 1.68 25.26 30.40
C LEU A 371 2.35 26.63 30.29
N CYS A 372 3.27 26.80 29.34
CA CYS A 372 3.92 28.08 29.09
C CYS A 372 2.95 29.12 28.52
N ALA A 373 2.11 28.73 27.57
CA ALA A 373 1.05 29.60 27.04
C ALA A 373 0.06 30.07 28.11
N LEU A 374 -0.15 29.26 29.16
CA LEU A 374 -0.98 29.60 30.32
C LEU A 374 -0.27 30.41 31.41
N GLY A 375 1.01 30.78 31.21
CA GLY A 375 1.79 31.50 32.22
C GLY A 375 2.21 30.64 33.42
N ARG A 376 2.29 29.31 33.28
CA ARG A 376 2.73 28.35 34.32
C ARG A 376 4.05 27.63 33.97
N PRO A 377 5.13 28.35 33.65
CA PRO A 377 6.35 27.74 33.13
C PRO A 377 7.17 26.97 34.18
N ALA A 378 7.00 27.26 35.48
CA ALA A 378 7.67 26.51 36.55
C ALA A 378 7.22 25.03 36.60
N GLU A 379 5.96 24.77 36.28
CA GLU A 379 5.43 23.41 36.18
C GLU A 379 5.90 22.71 34.92
N ALA A 380 5.98 23.44 33.79
CA ALA A 380 6.57 22.91 32.55
C ALA A 380 8.02 22.47 32.76
N LEU A 381 8.80 23.26 33.51
CA LEU A 381 10.17 22.94 33.87
C LEU A 381 10.29 21.62 34.66
N GLN A 382 9.47 21.45 35.70
CA GLN A 382 9.46 20.24 36.51
C GLN A 382 9.10 19.00 35.67
N LEU A 383 8.13 19.15 34.77
CA LEU A 383 7.70 18.10 33.86
C LEU A 383 8.83 17.63 32.94
N LEU A 384 9.50 18.57 32.28
CA LEU A 384 10.58 18.29 31.35
C LEU A 384 11.79 17.66 32.04
N ARG A 385 12.17 18.15 33.23
CA ARG A 385 13.24 17.53 34.04
C ARG A 385 12.94 16.07 34.38
N ARG A 386 11.69 15.78 34.77
CA ARG A 386 11.24 14.41 35.07
C ARG A 386 11.27 13.52 33.82
N ALA A 387 10.93 14.05 32.65
CA ALA A 387 10.98 13.28 31.40
C ALA A 387 12.41 12.93 30.98
N LEU A 388 13.37 13.83 31.21
CA LEU A 388 14.78 13.65 30.81
C LEU A 388 15.53 12.59 31.63
N THR A 389 15.06 12.22 32.82
CA THR A 389 15.67 11.13 33.61
C THR A 389 15.42 9.74 33.02
N GLN A 390 14.53 9.63 32.01
CA GLN A 390 14.18 8.37 31.36
C GLN A 390 15.14 8.07 30.19
N PRO A 391 15.56 6.80 29.99
CA PRO A 391 16.60 6.43 29.01
C PRO A 391 16.19 6.51 27.54
N GLU A 392 14.90 6.47 27.22
CA GLU A 392 14.40 6.26 25.84
C GLU A 392 13.63 7.48 25.27
N ALA A 393 13.74 8.65 25.90
CA ALA A 393 13.05 9.86 25.46
C ALA A 393 13.74 10.51 24.24
N ASP A 394 12.99 11.29 23.45
CA ASP A 394 13.54 12.15 22.38
C ASP A 394 14.33 13.32 23.01
N ARG A 395 15.48 12.96 23.58
CA ARG A 395 16.23 13.77 24.54
C ARG A 395 16.74 15.07 23.94
N GLU A 396 17.06 15.09 22.66
CA GLU A 396 17.50 16.29 21.95
C GLU A 396 16.40 17.36 21.96
N GLU A 397 15.20 17.03 21.48
CA GLU A 397 14.08 17.98 21.40
C GLU A 397 13.54 18.36 22.80
N LEU A 398 13.57 17.44 23.77
CA LEU A 398 13.17 17.74 25.15
C LEU A 398 14.14 18.65 25.88
N LEU A 399 15.46 18.50 25.67
CA LEU A 399 16.46 19.39 26.24
C LEU A 399 16.36 20.80 25.63
N PHE A 400 16.12 20.89 24.32
CA PHE A 400 15.88 22.17 23.66
C PHE A 400 14.63 22.86 24.22
N THR A 401 13.53 22.12 24.37
CA THR A 401 12.30 22.62 24.98
C THR A 401 12.50 23.04 26.44
N LEU A 402 13.29 22.29 27.23
CA LEU A 402 13.63 22.65 28.61
C LEU A 402 14.37 24.00 28.66
N ALA A 403 15.38 24.16 27.80
CA ALA A 403 16.20 25.35 27.75
C ALA A 403 15.38 26.59 27.29
N SER A 404 14.52 26.44 26.29
CA SER A 404 13.64 27.52 25.83
C SER A 404 12.65 27.96 26.90
N VAL A 405 12.05 27.02 27.65
CA VAL A 405 11.17 27.34 28.79
C VAL A 405 11.91 28.12 29.88
N GLN A 406 13.14 27.72 30.21
CA GLN A 406 13.97 28.42 31.19
C GLN A 406 14.31 29.85 30.75
N LYS A 407 14.66 30.02 29.47
CA LYS A 407 15.04 31.31 28.89
C LYS A 407 13.84 32.25 28.70
N ASP A 408 12.86 31.83 27.91
CA ASP A 408 11.81 32.71 27.38
C ASP A 408 10.69 32.97 28.39
N HIS A 409 10.38 31.98 29.24
CA HIS A 409 9.24 32.07 30.16
C HIS A 409 9.64 32.25 31.62
N LEU A 410 10.69 31.58 32.10
CA LEU A 410 11.17 31.73 33.48
C LEU A 410 12.19 32.85 33.66
N LYS A 411 12.85 33.27 32.57
CA LYS A 411 13.99 34.20 32.61
C LYS A 411 15.12 33.74 33.54
N ASP A 412 15.20 32.43 33.80
CA ASP A 412 16.30 31.79 34.53
C ASP A 412 17.41 31.47 33.53
N TYR A 413 18.13 32.52 33.16
CA TYR A 413 19.17 32.45 32.17
C TYR A 413 20.35 31.57 32.63
N ALA A 414 20.54 31.37 33.94
CA ALA A 414 21.63 30.55 34.47
C ALA A 414 21.40 29.08 34.20
N SER A 415 20.24 28.59 34.62
CA SER A 415 19.87 27.21 34.36
C SER A 415 19.66 26.95 32.86
N ALA A 416 19.12 27.92 32.11
CA ALA A 416 18.95 27.79 30.65
C ALA A 416 20.31 27.60 29.94
N ALA A 417 21.32 28.41 30.29
CA ALA A 417 22.66 28.29 29.71
C ALA A 417 23.29 26.91 29.97
N GLU A 418 23.13 26.35 31.17
CA GLU A 418 23.63 25.01 31.51
C GLU A 418 22.90 23.90 30.75
N THR A 419 21.58 24.03 30.58
CA THR A 419 20.80 23.08 29.76
C THR A 419 21.24 23.10 28.30
N TYR A 420 21.49 24.29 27.74
CA TYR A 420 22.01 24.42 26.38
C TYR A 420 23.41 23.82 26.21
N VAL A 421 24.30 23.95 27.21
CA VAL A 421 25.60 23.24 27.22
C VAL A 421 25.38 21.72 27.21
N THR A 422 24.42 21.23 28.00
CA THR A 422 24.10 19.80 28.07
C THR A 422 23.56 19.29 26.73
N LEU A 423 22.69 20.05 26.06
CA LEU A 423 22.18 19.74 24.72
C LEU A 423 23.34 19.59 23.71
N GLY A 424 24.22 20.60 23.63
CA GLY A 424 25.33 20.60 22.68
C GLY A 424 26.41 19.55 22.95
N THR A 425 26.56 19.09 24.19
CA THR A 425 27.54 18.05 24.57
C THR A 425 27.02 16.63 24.33
N LEU A 426 25.74 16.38 24.58
CA LEU A 426 25.12 15.07 24.33
C LEU A 426 24.82 14.83 22.85
N PHE A 427 24.53 15.88 22.10
CA PHE A 427 24.17 15.82 20.68
C PHE A 427 25.13 16.67 19.83
N PRO A 428 26.42 16.31 19.75
CA PRO A 428 27.43 17.12 19.07
C PRO A 428 27.31 17.13 17.54
N ASN A 429 26.39 16.34 16.96
CA ASN A 429 26.02 16.37 15.54
C ASN A 429 24.48 16.42 15.39
N GLY A 430 23.78 16.90 16.42
CA GLY A 430 22.32 17.01 16.44
C GLY A 430 21.81 18.12 15.53
N ARG A 431 20.52 18.08 15.18
CA ARG A 431 19.87 19.16 14.42
C ARG A 431 19.72 20.44 15.23
N ARG A 432 19.70 20.35 16.56
CA ARG A 432 19.54 21.48 17.50
C ARG A 432 20.86 22.03 18.05
N GLN A 433 21.99 21.67 17.45
CA GLN A 433 23.29 21.99 18.03
C GLN A 433 23.64 23.48 17.94
N ASP A 434 23.27 24.13 16.84
CA ASP A 434 23.47 25.57 16.65
C ASP A 434 22.52 26.38 17.55
N ASP A 435 21.25 25.96 17.60
CA ASP A 435 20.22 26.42 18.55
C ASP A 435 20.74 26.40 19.99
N ALA A 436 21.49 25.35 20.36
CA ALA A 436 22.10 25.21 21.68
C ALA A 436 23.10 26.33 21.98
N LEU A 437 24.08 26.52 21.10
CA LEU A 437 25.15 27.50 21.33
C LEU A 437 24.63 28.94 21.24
N TRP A 438 23.67 29.19 20.34
CA TRP A 438 22.95 30.45 20.24
C TRP A 438 22.19 30.77 21.52
N GLY A 439 21.37 29.82 22.00
CA GLY A 439 20.63 29.97 23.24
C GLY A 439 21.54 30.21 24.45
N GLN A 440 22.67 29.53 24.52
CA GLN A 440 23.69 29.73 25.56
C GLN A 440 24.25 31.16 25.54
N ALA A 441 24.60 31.69 24.36
CA ALA A 441 25.14 33.04 24.21
C ALA A 441 24.13 34.11 24.66
N GLN A 442 22.88 33.99 24.21
CA GLN A 442 21.78 34.88 24.62
C GLN A 442 21.57 34.85 26.14
N CYS A 443 21.60 33.67 26.75
CA CYS A 443 21.45 33.55 28.21
C CYS A 443 22.58 34.26 28.96
N ARG A 444 23.85 34.12 28.55
CA ARG A 444 24.97 34.82 29.20
C ARG A 444 24.88 36.33 29.03
N GLU A 445 24.40 36.79 27.89
CA GLU A 445 24.17 38.20 27.63
C GLU A 445 23.09 38.79 28.55
N LEU A 446 21.96 38.10 28.68
CA LEU A 446 20.86 38.51 29.55
C LEU A 446 21.22 38.48 31.05
N GLN A 447 22.30 37.78 31.42
CA GLN A 447 22.87 37.81 32.77
C GLN A 447 23.81 38.99 33.04
N GLY A 448 24.15 39.78 32.03
CA GLY A 448 25.20 40.80 32.12
C GLY A 448 26.62 40.24 32.04
N ARG A 449 26.79 38.96 31.72
CA ARG A 449 28.11 38.33 31.49
C ARG A 449 28.57 38.56 30.05
N TYR A 450 28.78 39.82 29.72
CA TYR A 450 29.00 40.28 28.34
C TYR A 450 30.26 39.67 27.70
N ASP A 451 31.35 39.50 28.46
CA ASP A 451 32.57 38.87 27.94
C ASP A 451 32.36 37.40 27.55
N GLU A 452 31.66 36.63 28.40
CA GLU A 452 31.32 35.24 28.10
C GLU A 452 30.37 35.14 26.91
N ALA A 453 29.34 36.00 26.87
CA ALA A 453 28.39 36.05 25.77
C ALA A 453 29.07 36.39 24.44
N ARG A 454 29.97 37.38 24.43
CA ARG A 454 30.77 37.76 23.26
C ARG A 454 31.60 36.58 22.75
N GLN A 455 32.30 35.87 23.65
CA GLN A 455 33.07 34.67 23.28
C GLN A 455 32.18 33.57 22.70
N LEU A 456 30.97 33.38 23.24
CA LEU A 456 30.02 32.38 22.74
C LEU A 456 29.43 32.78 21.39
N TYR A 457 29.09 34.04 21.15
CA TYR A 457 28.69 34.51 19.83
C TYR A 457 29.83 34.37 18.82
N ALA A 458 31.06 34.73 19.18
CA ALA A 458 32.23 34.51 18.33
C ALA A 458 32.44 33.02 18.01
N ARG A 459 32.23 32.13 19.00
CA ARG A 459 32.28 30.68 18.80
C ARG A 459 31.13 30.18 17.91
N TYR A 460 29.92 30.70 18.05
CA TYR A 460 28.78 30.38 17.19
C TYR A 460 29.09 30.73 15.73
N LEU A 461 29.66 31.92 15.50
CA LEU A 461 30.08 32.36 14.18
C LEU A 461 31.17 31.48 13.55
N ALA A 462 32.05 30.91 14.38
CA ALA A 462 33.10 30.00 13.93
C ALA A 462 32.60 28.57 13.71
N ALA A 463 31.71 28.07 14.56
CA ALA A 463 31.26 26.67 14.58
C ALA A 463 30.03 26.42 13.68
N PHE A 464 29.12 27.39 13.59
CA PHE A 464 27.86 27.27 12.84
C PHE A 464 27.72 28.37 11.77
N PRO A 465 28.62 28.40 10.79
CA PRO A 465 28.66 29.41 9.75
C PRO A 465 27.59 29.22 8.66
N ALA A 466 26.57 28.41 8.91
CA ALA A 466 25.37 28.33 8.06
C ALA A 466 24.08 28.41 8.87
N GLY A 467 24.17 28.73 10.17
CA GLY A 467 23.02 28.85 11.04
C GLY A 467 22.17 30.07 10.69
N ASP A 468 20.90 30.03 11.06
CA ASP A 468 19.92 31.05 10.69
C ASP A 468 20.21 32.41 11.36
N GLN A 469 20.97 32.41 12.47
CA GLN A 469 21.20 33.59 13.33
C GLN A 469 22.57 34.25 13.14
N ILE A 470 23.29 34.01 12.04
CA ILE A 470 24.66 34.53 11.85
C ILE A 470 24.72 36.06 11.84
N GLU A 471 23.84 36.73 11.11
CA GLU A 471 23.86 38.21 11.00
C GLU A 471 23.58 38.85 12.36
N GLU A 472 22.66 38.26 13.13
CA GLU A 472 22.34 38.70 14.48
C GLU A 472 23.50 38.42 15.44
N ALA A 473 24.12 37.24 15.38
CA ALA A 473 25.30 36.88 16.17
C ALA A 473 26.49 37.83 15.93
N GLN A 474 26.77 38.19 14.66
CA GLN A 474 27.80 39.18 14.31
C GLN A 474 27.49 40.55 14.92
N SER A 475 26.23 40.97 14.81
CA SER A 475 25.76 42.25 15.35
C SER A 475 25.88 42.30 16.87
N ARG A 476 25.48 41.23 17.57
CA ARG A 476 25.60 41.14 19.03
C ARG A 476 27.05 41.07 19.48
N GLU A 477 27.90 40.24 18.86
CA GLU A 477 29.33 40.16 19.20
C GLU A 477 30.01 41.53 19.09
N HIS A 478 29.76 42.23 17.97
CA HIS A 478 30.29 43.57 17.75
C HIS A 478 29.75 44.58 18.77
N TYR A 479 28.46 44.50 19.10
CA TYR A 479 27.84 45.39 20.08
C TYR A 479 28.46 45.21 21.47
N LEU A 480 28.59 43.95 21.90
CA LEU A 480 29.20 43.56 23.17
C LEU A 480 30.68 43.97 23.24
N GLN A 481 31.39 43.90 22.12
CA GLN A 481 32.81 44.24 22.07
C GLN A 481 33.08 45.75 22.20
N ASN A 482 32.23 46.61 21.63
CA ASN A 482 32.60 48.01 21.37
C ASN A 482 31.78 49.06 22.16
N PHE A 483 30.61 48.72 22.69
CA PHE A 483 29.68 49.72 23.25
C PHE A 483 29.23 49.49 24.70
N LEU A 484 29.63 48.37 25.30
CA LEU A 484 29.31 48.04 26.69
C LEU A 484 30.51 48.36 27.60
N PRO A 485 30.29 49.12 28.69
CA PRO A 485 31.36 49.51 29.58
C PRO A 485 31.92 48.32 30.38
N MET A 486 33.22 48.35 30.66
CA MET A 486 33.89 47.37 31.52
C MET A 486 33.21 47.26 32.89
N ASP A 487 33.10 46.04 33.41
CA ASP A 487 32.51 45.80 34.74
C ASP A 487 33.31 46.50 35.87
N ALA A 488 32.62 46.88 36.94
CA ALA A 488 33.12 47.78 37.98
C ALA A 488 34.40 47.28 38.70
N ALA A 489 34.55 45.96 38.83
CA ALA A 489 35.73 45.34 39.43
C ALA A 489 36.99 45.49 38.55
N ASN A 490 36.84 45.30 37.23
CA ASN A 490 37.94 45.53 36.28
C ASN A 490 38.23 47.03 36.13
N LEU A 491 37.19 47.87 36.14
CA LEU A 491 37.30 49.32 36.14
C LEU A 491 38.17 49.82 37.30
N GLN A 492 37.98 49.32 38.53
CA GLN A 492 38.75 49.75 39.71
C GLN A 492 40.23 49.38 39.63
N VAL A 493 40.57 48.17 39.17
CA VAL A 493 41.95 47.71 38.99
C VAL A 493 42.65 48.51 37.89
N HIS A 494 41.97 48.76 36.77
CA HIS A 494 42.50 49.59 35.69
C HIS A 494 42.65 51.06 36.12
N LEU A 495 41.73 51.62 36.90
CA LEU A 495 41.83 52.97 37.48
C LEU A 495 43.05 53.10 38.40
N GLN A 496 43.24 52.16 39.33
CA GLN A 496 44.36 52.19 40.28
C GLN A 496 45.71 52.14 39.55
N ARG A 497 45.83 51.27 38.54
CA ARG A 497 47.04 51.15 37.72
C ARG A 497 47.28 52.41 36.88
N TYR A 498 46.22 52.99 36.33
CA TYR A 498 46.28 54.20 35.50
C TYR A 498 46.69 55.44 36.30
N ILE A 499 46.13 55.63 37.51
CA ILE A 499 46.52 56.69 38.45
C ILE A 499 47.98 56.54 38.89
N ALA A 500 48.44 55.31 39.14
CA ALA A 500 49.79 55.06 39.63
C ALA A 500 50.90 55.21 38.56
N GLN A 501 50.60 55.02 37.27
CA GLN A 501 51.63 54.90 36.22
C GLN A 501 51.61 56.00 35.15
N GLU A 502 50.44 56.54 34.77
CA GLU A 502 50.31 57.38 33.56
C GLU A 502 49.93 58.85 33.84
N LEU A 503 49.47 59.18 35.06
CA LEU A 503 48.98 60.52 35.42
C LEU A 503 49.97 61.39 36.20
N THR A 504 51.17 60.89 36.52
CA THR A 504 52.19 61.63 37.28
C THR A 504 53.01 62.54 36.36
N GLY A 505 53.09 63.84 36.67
CA GLY A 505 53.88 64.83 35.92
C GLY A 505 53.16 65.51 34.74
N LEU A 506 51.90 65.18 34.45
CA LEU A 506 51.10 65.80 33.39
C LEU A 506 50.36 67.07 33.85
N SER A 507 50.16 68.03 32.95
CA SER A 507 49.33 69.22 33.20
C SER A 507 47.86 68.84 33.48
N PRO A 508 47.05 69.70 34.13
CA PRO A 508 45.63 69.44 34.34
C PRO A 508 44.88 69.08 33.05
N GLU A 509 45.18 69.76 31.94
CA GLU A 509 44.57 69.53 30.63
C GLU A 509 45.01 68.20 30.00
N GLN A 510 46.30 67.86 30.13
CA GLN A 510 46.84 66.58 29.66
C GLN A 510 46.26 65.39 30.45
N ARG A 511 46.07 65.55 31.76
CA ARG A 511 45.42 64.53 32.60
C ARG A 511 43.96 64.32 32.21
N ALA A 512 43.22 65.40 31.97
CA ALA A 512 41.82 65.32 31.57
C ALA A 512 41.67 64.73 30.15
N LEU A 513 42.55 65.07 29.21
CA LEU A 513 42.57 64.46 27.87
C LEU A 513 42.89 62.96 27.96
N ALA A 514 43.96 62.59 28.66
CA ALA A 514 44.32 61.18 28.83
C ALA A 514 43.19 60.39 29.53
N TRP A 515 42.52 61.00 30.50
CA TRP A 515 41.33 60.41 31.14
C TRP A 515 40.17 60.21 30.16
N ALA A 516 39.86 61.19 29.31
CA ALA A 516 38.85 61.05 28.28
C ALA A 516 39.22 59.97 27.24
N GLU A 517 40.50 59.87 26.86
CA GLU A 517 41.02 58.81 25.99
C GLU A 517 40.82 57.44 26.65
N LYS A 518 41.15 57.30 27.94
CA LYS A 518 40.95 56.06 28.68
C LYS A 518 39.48 55.67 28.81
N LEU A 519 38.61 56.64 29.10
CA LEU A 519 37.15 56.45 29.13
C LEU A 519 36.62 55.93 27.80
N SER A 520 37.10 56.46 26.69
CA SER A 520 36.68 56.02 25.36
C SER A 520 37.29 54.67 24.95
N GLU A 521 38.60 54.47 25.14
CA GLU A 521 39.34 53.35 24.57
C GLU A 521 39.33 52.09 25.44
N ALA A 522 39.47 52.26 26.77
CA ALA A 522 39.55 51.13 27.70
C ALA A 522 38.21 50.82 28.36
N PHE A 523 37.36 51.84 28.52
CA PHE A 523 36.11 51.72 29.26
C PHE A 523 34.86 51.81 28.37
N HIS A 524 34.99 52.10 27.08
CA HIS A 524 33.88 52.24 26.12
C HIS A 524 32.76 53.20 26.58
N ASP A 525 33.03 54.11 27.53
CA ASP A 525 32.10 55.12 28.02
C ASP A 525 32.28 56.43 27.24
N HIS A 526 31.87 56.36 25.98
CA HIS A 526 31.98 57.48 25.04
C HIS A 526 31.13 58.69 25.46
N ALA A 527 30.05 58.48 26.21
CA ALA A 527 29.21 59.55 26.72
C ALA A 527 29.93 60.36 27.80
N GLN A 528 30.52 59.69 28.81
CA GLN A 528 31.31 60.37 29.83
C GLN A 528 32.57 61.01 29.25
N ALA A 529 33.23 60.35 28.29
CA ALA A 529 34.36 60.93 27.58
C ALA A 529 34.00 62.26 26.91
N LEU A 530 32.84 62.36 26.24
CA LEU A 530 32.35 63.62 25.66
C LEU A 530 32.06 64.70 26.70
N THR A 531 31.60 64.34 27.90
CA THR A 531 31.38 65.31 28.99
C THR A 531 32.70 65.92 29.46
N VAL A 532 33.74 65.11 29.62
CA VAL A 532 35.10 65.56 29.97
C VAL A 532 35.70 66.42 28.85
N ILE A 533 35.52 66.00 27.59
CA ILE A 533 35.95 66.77 26.42
C ILE A 533 35.26 68.14 26.35
N ARG A 534 33.96 68.22 26.64
CA ARG A 534 33.23 69.49 26.69
C ARG A 534 33.82 70.41 27.77
N GLN A 535 34.14 69.89 28.95
CA GLN A 535 34.79 70.67 30.01
C GLN A 535 36.17 71.19 29.59
N LEU A 536 36.98 70.36 28.91
CA LEU A 536 38.28 70.75 28.35
C LEU A 536 38.17 71.87 27.31
N SER A 537 37.12 71.88 26.50
CA SER A 537 36.91 72.87 25.45
C SER A 537 36.67 74.31 25.96
N HIS A 538 36.36 74.47 27.25
CA HIS A 538 36.18 75.78 27.89
C HIS A 538 37.49 76.38 28.44
N SER A 539 38.60 75.63 28.40
CA SER A 539 39.93 76.08 28.85
C SER A 539 40.81 76.49 27.65
N PRO A 540 41.80 77.40 27.81
CA PRO A 540 42.73 77.74 26.73
C PRO A 540 43.68 76.57 26.43
N LEU A 541 43.41 75.82 25.37
CA LEU A 541 44.20 74.65 24.95
C LEU A 541 45.30 75.05 23.95
N SER A 542 46.44 74.36 24.01
CA SER A 542 47.45 74.42 22.94
C SER A 542 46.87 73.84 21.63
N ALA A 543 47.42 74.24 20.48
CA ALA A 543 46.95 73.76 19.18
C ALA A 543 46.98 72.22 19.09
N GLU A 544 48.04 71.59 19.61
CA GLU A 544 48.20 70.14 19.62
C GLU A 544 47.17 69.41 20.49
N ILE A 545 46.87 69.93 21.69
CA ILE A 545 45.86 69.34 22.59
C ILE A 545 44.46 69.55 22.01
N ARG A 546 44.18 70.73 21.47
CA ARG A 546 42.89 71.06 20.84
C ARG A 546 42.56 70.11 19.69
N ASP A 547 43.51 69.87 18.79
CA ASP A 547 43.29 69.02 17.62
C ASP A 547 43.09 67.55 18.04
N ARG A 548 43.81 67.10 19.07
CA ARG A 548 43.63 65.76 19.69
C ARG A 548 42.29 65.60 20.41
N VAL A 549 41.83 66.62 21.13
CA VAL A 549 40.50 66.66 21.76
C VAL A 549 39.39 66.59 20.70
N LEU A 550 39.53 67.33 19.60
CA LEU A 550 38.57 67.27 18.48
C LEU A 550 38.55 65.89 17.81
N ALA A 551 39.72 65.28 17.59
CA ALA A 551 39.82 63.92 17.06
C ALA A 551 39.12 62.89 17.96
N LEU A 552 39.33 62.97 19.28
CA LEU A 552 38.67 62.12 20.26
C LEU A 552 37.16 62.37 20.31
N ALA A 553 36.70 63.64 20.26
CA ALA A 553 35.28 63.99 20.20
C ALA A 553 34.60 63.40 18.96
N GLY A 554 35.26 63.47 17.81
CA GLY A 554 34.79 62.86 16.57
C GLY A 554 34.64 61.34 16.71
N HIS A 555 35.62 60.68 17.33
CA HIS A 555 35.57 59.24 17.60
C HIS A 555 34.40 58.87 18.53
N CYS A 556 34.23 59.57 19.64
CA CYS A 556 33.14 59.32 20.58
C CYS A 556 31.76 59.55 19.95
N HIS A 557 31.60 60.62 19.15
CA HIS A 557 30.35 60.86 18.43
C HIS A 557 30.06 59.75 17.41
N LEU A 558 31.06 59.26 16.68
CA LEU A 558 30.87 58.15 15.76
C LEU A 558 30.45 56.86 16.50
N ALA A 559 31.12 56.53 17.61
CA ALA A 559 30.80 55.36 18.42
C ALA A 559 29.38 55.45 19.02
N LEU A 560 28.96 56.62 19.50
CA LEU A 560 27.58 56.82 19.99
C LEU A 560 26.54 56.75 18.87
N ALA A 561 26.88 57.17 17.65
CA ALA A 561 26.01 56.99 16.50
C ALA A 561 25.84 55.50 16.15
N GLU A 562 26.92 54.72 16.17
CA GLU A 562 26.88 53.27 15.94
C GLU A 562 26.11 52.55 17.05
N LYS A 563 26.30 52.94 18.31
CA LYS A 563 25.49 52.44 19.42
C LYS A 563 24.00 52.74 19.22
N ALA A 564 23.66 53.98 18.87
CA ALA A 564 22.27 54.39 18.61
C ALA A 564 21.64 53.64 17.42
N PHE A 565 22.43 53.17 16.45
CA PHE A 565 21.95 52.29 15.38
C PHE A 565 21.50 50.94 15.93
N TYR A 566 22.34 50.28 16.74
CA TYR A 566 22.00 48.99 17.36
C TYR A 566 20.84 49.11 18.35
N ASP A 567 20.75 50.23 19.07
CA ASP A 567 19.65 50.53 19.99
C ASP A 567 18.36 50.97 19.26
N SER A 568 18.36 51.03 17.92
CA SER A 568 17.23 51.44 17.07
C SER A 568 16.73 52.89 17.32
N LEU A 569 17.65 53.82 17.52
CA LEU A 569 17.41 55.25 17.82
C LEU A 569 17.92 56.17 16.68
N PRO A 570 17.19 56.28 15.54
CA PRO A 570 17.69 56.92 14.32
C PRO A 570 17.95 58.43 14.45
N ALA A 571 17.14 59.13 15.25
CA ALA A 571 17.33 60.58 15.47
C ALA A 571 18.63 60.88 16.23
N ILE A 572 18.97 60.05 17.21
CA ILE A 572 20.20 60.18 18.01
C ILE A 572 21.41 59.78 17.17
N GLN A 573 21.29 58.70 16.38
CA GLN A 573 22.30 58.29 15.41
C GLN A 573 22.65 59.44 14.46
N GLN A 574 21.64 60.07 13.84
CA GLN A 574 21.85 61.14 12.87
C GLN A 574 22.50 62.38 13.51
N ALA A 575 22.05 62.80 14.70
CA ALA A 575 22.62 63.95 15.40
C ALA A 575 24.12 63.76 15.72
N HIS A 576 24.50 62.55 16.14
CA HIS A 576 25.91 62.23 16.40
C HIS A 576 26.74 62.10 15.13
N GLN A 577 26.20 61.54 14.05
CA GLN A 577 26.86 61.54 12.73
C GLN A 577 27.12 62.95 12.20
N ASP A 578 26.13 63.85 12.33
CA ASP A 578 26.28 65.24 11.89
C ASP A 578 27.32 66.00 12.72
N SER A 579 27.35 65.77 14.03
CA SER A 579 28.39 66.31 14.92
C SER A 579 29.78 65.81 14.52
N CYS A 580 29.93 64.51 14.22
CA CYS A 580 31.18 63.92 13.76
C CYS A 580 31.62 64.51 12.40
N ARG A 581 30.68 64.69 11.44
CA ARG A 581 30.96 65.31 10.13
C ARG A 581 31.46 66.74 10.25
N GLN A 582 30.89 67.53 11.16
CA GLN A 582 31.33 68.91 11.40
C GLN A 582 32.78 68.94 11.93
N ILE A 583 33.13 68.02 12.84
CA ILE A 583 34.48 67.91 13.40
C ILE A 583 35.50 67.50 12.33
N VAL A 584 35.16 66.53 11.48
CA VAL A 584 36.04 66.10 10.37
C VAL A 584 36.27 67.24 9.36
N ARG A 585 35.27 68.07 9.08
CA ARG A 585 35.40 69.24 8.19
C ARG A 585 36.26 70.35 8.78
N ALA A 586 36.33 70.48 10.09
CA ALA A 586 37.09 71.54 10.77
C ALA A 586 38.61 71.33 10.67
N LEU A 587 39.09 70.09 10.52
CA LEU A 587 40.51 69.72 10.49
C LEU A 587 40.81 68.65 9.42
N PRO A 588 40.70 68.99 8.12
CA PRO A 588 40.76 68.01 7.01
C PRO A 588 42.16 67.38 6.81
N GLY A 589 43.21 67.93 7.42
CA GLY A 589 44.60 67.47 7.28
C GLY A 589 45.12 66.58 8.41
N ASP A 590 44.38 66.40 9.51
CA ASP A 590 44.83 65.59 10.65
C ASP A 590 44.71 64.08 10.32
N PRO A 591 45.80 63.29 10.38
CA PRO A 591 45.77 61.84 10.13
C PRO A 591 44.77 61.06 11.00
N ARG A 592 44.46 61.54 12.22
CA ARG A 592 43.53 60.91 13.17
C ARG A 592 42.07 61.10 12.73
N LEU A 593 41.73 62.30 12.23
CA LEU A 593 40.40 62.63 11.71
C LEU A 593 40.16 62.10 10.29
N ARG A 594 41.22 61.91 9.51
CA ARG A 594 41.13 61.29 8.17
C ARG A 594 40.45 59.92 8.23
N LYS A 595 40.85 59.05 9.18
CA LYS A 595 40.23 57.72 9.37
C LYS A 595 38.74 57.81 9.75
N LEU A 596 38.35 58.83 10.51
CA LEU A 596 36.95 59.07 10.87
C LEU A 596 36.14 59.55 9.66
N GLY A 597 36.72 60.42 8.84
CA GLY A 597 36.16 60.83 7.56
C GLY A 597 35.97 59.65 6.59
N GLU A 598 36.97 58.75 6.50
CA GLU A 598 36.87 57.50 5.72
C GLU A 598 35.68 56.65 6.19
N ARG A 599 35.53 56.44 7.51
CA ARG A 599 34.41 55.67 8.08
C ARG A 599 33.05 56.30 7.82
N LEU A 600 32.90 57.61 8.01
CA LEU A 600 31.66 58.33 7.73
C LEU A 600 31.27 58.25 6.24
N PHE A 601 32.26 58.35 5.36
CA PHE A 601 32.05 58.19 3.92
C PHE A 601 31.56 56.78 3.58
N MET A 602 32.19 55.74 4.14
CA MET A 602 31.75 54.36 3.97
C MET A 602 30.34 54.12 4.54
N GLN A 603 30.03 54.62 5.74
CA GLN A 603 28.68 54.53 6.33
C GLN A 603 27.63 55.21 5.45
N GLN A 604 27.93 56.38 4.89
CA GLN A 604 27.04 57.09 3.97
C GLN A 604 26.80 56.30 2.67
N ILE A 605 27.82 55.61 2.16
CA ILE A 605 27.67 54.74 0.99
C ILE A 605 26.74 53.56 1.30
N PHE A 606 26.93 52.92 2.46
CA PHE A 606 26.10 51.78 2.86
C PHE A 606 24.68 52.17 3.30
N SER A 607 24.42 53.45 3.61
CA SER A 607 23.06 53.92 3.96
C SER A 607 22.12 54.06 2.75
N PHE A 608 22.67 54.22 1.53
CA PHE A 608 21.86 54.21 0.32
C PHE A 608 21.26 52.81 0.09
N ARG A 609 19.92 52.74 0.11
CA ARG A 609 19.16 51.51 -0.16
C ARG A 609 19.07 51.18 -1.65
N ASP A 610 19.08 52.21 -2.50
CA ASP A 610 19.03 52.04 -3.96
C ASP A 610 20.44 52.04 -4.58
N ALA A 611 20.70 51.07 -5.46
CA ALA A 611 21.99 50.92 -6.11
C ALA A 611 22.28 52.06 -7.11
N GLY A 612 21.24 52.61 -7.75
CA GLY A 612 21.36 53.76 -8.65
C GLY A 612 21.78 55.02 -7.89
N GLN A 613 21.10 55.32 -6.77
CA GLN A 613 21.46 56.44 -5.89
C GLN A 613 22.90 56.34 -5.38
N ARG A 614 23.36 55.14 -5.03
CA ARG A 614 24.75 54.92 -4.62
C ARG A 614 25.72 55.21 -5.76
N LEU A 615 25.44 54.73 -6.97
CA LEU A 615 26.29 54.99 -8.15
C LEU A 615 26.29 56.48 -8.54
N GLU A 616 25.15 57.17 -8.44
CA GLU A 616 25.04 58.62 -8.67
C GLU A 616 25.85 59.42 -7.65
N PHE A 617 25.71 59.08 -6.36
CA PHE A 617 26.50 59.70 -5.28
C PHE A 617 28.00 59.54 -5.52
N MET A 618 28.43 58.37 -5.99
CA MET A 618 29.84 58.07 -6.30
C MET A 618 30.38 58.86 -7.50
N ASN A 619 29.50 59.36 -8.37
CA ASN A 619 29.88 60.20 -9.51
C ASN A 619 30.02 61.69 -9.16
N THR A 620 29.64 62.12 -7.95
CA THR A 620 29.78 63.52 -7.52
C THR A 620 31.24 63.93 -7.30
N ALA A 621 31.53 65.22 -7.46
CA ALA A 621 32.88 65.77 -7.24
C ALA A 621 33.37 65.51 -5.81
N GLN A 622 32.48 65.63 -4.82
CA GLN A 622 32.78 65.38 -3.41
C GLN A 622 33.20 63.93 -3.14
N SER A 623 32.54 62.95 -3.75
CA SER A 623 32.90 61.54 -3.62
C SER A 623 34.22 61.20 -4.31
N ARG A 624 34.53 61.85 -5.44
CA ARG A 624 35.83 61.67 -6.13
C ARG A 624 37.00 62.17 -5.30
N GLU A 625 36.82 63.30 -4.64
CA GLU A 625 37.82 63.85 -3.71
C GLU A 625 38.02 62.93 -2.50
N ALA A 626 36.93 62.43 -1.91
CA ALA A 626 36.98 61.47 -0.80
C ALA A 626 37.66 60.14 -1.19
N MET A 627 37.43 59.64 -2.42
CA MET A 627 38.06 58.39 -2.90
C MET A 627 39.59 58.48 -2.99
N ASN A 628 40.14 59.65 -3.35
CA ASN A 628 41.59 59.84 -3.46
C ASN A 628 42.28 59.81 -2.09
N THR A 629 41.53 60.05 -1.01
CA THR A 629 42.07 60.07 0.35
C THR A 629 41.87 58.76 1.11
N LEU A 630 41.15 57.77 0.55
CA LEU A 630 40.92 56.46 1.17
C LEU A 630 42.20 55.65 1.36
N SER A 631 42.28 54.96 2.49
CA SER A 631 43.24 53.88 2.72
C SER A 631 43.05 52.71 1.74
N ASP A 632 44.09 51.90 1.54
CA ASP A 632 44.04 50.74 0.64
C ASP A 632 42.94 49.73 1.04
N SER A 633 42.73 49.53 2.35
CA SER A 633 41.66 48.67 2.88
C SER A 633 40.28 49.22 2.53
N SER A 634 40.00 50.50 2.80
CA SER A 634 38.71 51.12 2.49
C SER A 634 38.45 51.22 1.00
N ARG A 635 39.49 51.38 0.17
CA ARG A 635 39.36 51.34 -1.30
C ARG A 635 38.93 49.97 -1.80
N LYS A 636 39.45 48.89 -1.21
CA LYS A 636 39.05 47.50 -1.51
C LYS A 636 37.60 47.23 -1.11
N GLU A 637 37.17 47.68 0.08
CA GLU A 637 35.77 47.59 0.53
C GLU A 637 34.82 48.38 -0.37
N LEU A 638 35.21 49.60 -0.75
CA LEU A 638 34.47 50.41 -1.69
C LEU A 638 34.33 49.71 -3.04
N GLY A 639 35.40 49.07 -3.53
CA GLY A 639 35.38 48.27 -4.75
C GLY A 639 34.36 47.14 -4.71
N LEU A 640 34.22 46.45 -3.57
CA LEU A 640 33.17 45.43 -3.36
C LEU A 640 31.77 46.04 -3.38
N ALA A 641 31.54 47.12 -2.63
CA ALA A 641 30.24 47.78 -2.55
C ALA A 641 29.79 48.33 -3.92
N LEU A 642 30.73 48.90 -4.70
CA LEU A 642 30.49 49.34 -6.07
C LEU A 642 30.19 48.16 -7.00
N ALA A 643 30.93 47.05 -6.89
CA ALA A 643 30.63 45.85 -7.67
C ALA A 643 29.22 45.33 -7.38
N GLU A 644 28.78 45.29 -6.11
CA GLU A 644 27.41 44.94 -5.75
C GLU A 644 26.38 45.88 -6.37
N SER A 645 26.65 47.19 -6.33
CA SER A 645 25.77 48.19 -6.93
C SER A 645 25.74 48.08 -8.45
N TYR A 646 26.85 47.77 -9.12
CA TYR A 646 26.87 47.48 -10.55
C TYR A 646 26.06 46.24 -10.90
N TYR A 647 26.16 45.17 -10.11
CA TYR A 647 25.37 43.96 -10.29
C TYR A 647 23.86 44.24 -10.14
N ALA A 648 23.47 44.96 -9.10
CA ALA A 648 22.08 45.34 -8.85
C ALA A 648 21.53 46.30 -9.92
N ALA A 649 22.32 47.29 -10.35
CA ALA A 649 21.92 48.26 -11.36
C ALA A 649 21.79 47.66 -12.77
N ALA A 650 22.56 46.60 -13.09
CA ALA A 650 22.52 45.95 -14.38
C ALA A 650 21.19 45.25 -14.71
N LYS A 651 20.28 45.08 -13.72
CA LYS A 651 18.98 44.40 -13.81
C LYS A 651 19.00 43.13 -14.68
N GLY A 652 20.12 42.40 -14.64
CA GLY A 652 20.30 41.10 -15.28
C GLY A 652 20.94 41.05 -16.67
N ASN A 653 21.12 42.15 -17.43
CA ASN A 653 21.63 42.05 -18.82
C ASN A 653 22.50 43.20 -19.35
N ASP A 654 22.77 44.27 -18.59
CA ASP A 654 23.71 45.30 -19.06
C ASP A 654 25.16 44.79 -19.01
N VAL A 655 25.66 44.33 -20.16
CA VAL A 655 27.00 43.74 -20.30
C VAL A 655 28.10 44.72 -19.90
N ALA A 656 27.92 46.04 -20.10
CA ALA A 656 28.92 47.04 -19.74
C ALA A 656 29.01 47.19 -18.21
N LEU A 657 27.87 47.31 -17.53
CA LEU A 657 27.83 47.37 -16.06
C LEU A 657 28.34 46.06 -15.42
N LEU A 658 27.99 44.90 -16.00
CA LEU A 658 28.47 43.60 -15.53
C LEU A 658 30.00 43.43 -15.70
N ARG A 659 30.57 43.90 -16.82
CA ARG A 659 32.04 43.88 -17.04
C ARG A 659 32.77 44.83 -16.10
N ASN A 660 32.22 46.03 -15.89
CA ASN A 660 32.78 47.01 -14.96
C ASN A 660 32.79 46.47 -13.53
N GLY A 661 31.66 45.91 -13.06
CA GLY A 661 31.58 45.25 -11.76
C GLY A 661 32.55 44.06 -11.62
N LEU A 662 32.63 43.20 -12.63
CA LEU A 662 33.57 42.06 -12.62
C LEU A 662 35.03 42.50 -12.57
N SER A 663 35.40 43.60 -13.24
CA SER A 663 36.76 44.15 -13.22
C SER A 663 37.19 44.58 -11.83
N LEU A 664 36.25 45.09 -11.01
CA LEU A 664 36.49 45.46 -9.62
C LEU A 664 36.66 44.24 -8.72
N CYS A 665 35.98 43.12 -9.01
CA CYS A 665 36.10 41.91 -8.18
C CYS A 665 37.39 41.11 -8.42
N ARG A 666 38.01 41.18 -9.61
CA ARG A 666 39.22 40.39 -9.95
C ARG A 666 40.41 40.62 -9.00
N PRO A 667 40.89 41.86 -8.79
CA PRO A 667 42.01 42.11 -7.88
C PRO A 667 41.68 41.77 -6.41
N LEU A 668 40.39 41.69 -6.07
CA LEU A 668 39.90 41.41 -4.72
C LEU A 668 39.78 39.91 -4.41
N SER A 669 40.00 39.05 -5.42
CA SER A 669 40.02 37.59 -5.28
C SER A 669 41.40 36.98 -5.04
N ASP A 670 42.43 37.83 -4.89
CA ASP A 670 43.82 37.42 -4.70
C ASP A 670 44.16 37.12 -3.23
N ALA A 671 45.24 36.37 -3.01
CA ALA A 671 45.74 35.93 -1.70
C ALA A 671 46.16 37.10 -0.78
N ALA A 672 46.49 38.26 -1.35
CA ALA A 672 46.92 39.46 -0.62
C ALA A 672 45.77 40.25 0.06
N VAL A 673 44.52 39.79 -0.06
CA VAL A 673 43.32 40.44 0.51
C VAL A 673 42.77 39.62 1.67
N THR A 674 42.09 40.28 2.63
CA THR A 674 41.47 39.62 3.79
C THR A 674 40.50 38.52 3.33
N LEU A 675 40.47 37.42 4.09
CA LEU A 675 39.71 36.22 3.73
C LEU A 675 38.21 36.50 3.51
N SER A 676 37.60 37.35 4.35
CA SER A 676 36.19 37.77 4.23
C SER A 676 35.92 38.52 2.91
N MET A 677 36.76 39.50 2.57
CA MET A 677 36.64 40.25 1.31
C MET A 677 36.83 39.33 0.10
N ARG A 678 37.78 38.39 0.18
CA ARG A 678 38.03 37.41 -0.89
C ARG A 678 36.82 36.51 -1.13
N THR A 679 36.19 36.01 -0.06
CA THR A 679 34.98 35.17 -0.13
C THR A 679 33.82 35.93 -0.77
N ARG A 680 33.57 37.17 -0.34
CA ARG A 680 32.52 38.03 -0.91
C ARG A 680 32.80 38.40 -2.37
N ALA A 681 34.06 38.71 -2.70
CA ALA A 681 34.50 38.95 -4.07
C ALA A 681 34.24 37.73 -4.98
N ARG A 682 34.59 36.52 -4.54
CA ARG A 682 34.37 35.29 -5.33
C ARG A 682 32.91 34.94 -5.52
N LEU A 683 32.07 35.16 -4.51
CA LEU A 683 30.62 34.99 -4.64
C LEU A 683 30.06 35.97 -5.69
N LEU A 684 30.48 37.23 -5.66
CA LEU A 684 30.10 38.22 -6.67
C LEU A 684 30.64 37.87 -8.06
N GLN A 685 31.90 37.43 -8.17
CA GLN A 685 32.47 36.93 -9.43
C GLN A 685 31.63 35.80 -10.00
N ALA A 686 31.21 34.84 -9.17
CA ALA A 686 30.34 33.76 -9.60
C ALA A 686 28.99 34.28 -10.13
N ARG A 687 28.38 35.26 -9.44
CA ARG A 687 27.15 35.92 -9.91
C ARG A 687 27.36 36.65 -11.25
N PHE A 688 28.43 37.42 -11.39
CA PHE A 688 28.78 38.09 -12.64
C PHE A 688 29.05 37.10 -13.78
N TYR A 689 29.82 36.04 -13.52
CA TYR A 689 30.09 35.00 -14.52
C TYR A 689 28.81 34.29 -14.94
N ARG A 690 27.89 34.01 -14.01
CA ARG A 690 26.56 33.45 -14.33
C ARG A 690 25.75 34.41 -15.21
N SER A 691 25.64 35.69 -14.85
CA SER A 691 24.92 36.71 -15.66
C SER A 691 25.57 36.98 -17.02
N LEU A 692 26.88 36.75 -17.15
CA LEU A 692 27.62 36.82 -18.43
C LEU A 692 27.59 35.50 -19.22
N ASN A 693 26.75 34.53 -18.81
CA ASN A 693 26.61 33.22 -19.42
C ASN A 693 27.92 32.40 -19.48
N ARG A 694 28.70 32.43 -18.39
CA ARG A 694 29.96 31.67 -18.20
C ARG A 694 29.88 30.74 -16.98
N PRO A 695 29.08 29.66 -17.05
CA PRO A 695 28.78 28.82 -15.90
C PRO A 695 30.01 28.08 -15.33
N ASP A 696 30.96 27.61 -16.16
CA ASP A 696 32.14 26.93 -15.61
C ASP A 696 33.06 27.86 -14.83
N SER A 697 33.21 29.11 -15.27
CA SER A 697 33.96 30.13 -14.52
C SER A 697 33.26 30.45 -13.19
N ALA A 698 31.92 30.51 -13.18
CA ALA A 698 31.15 30.67 -11.96
C ALA A 698 31.31 29.48 -11.01
N ALA A 699 31.29 28.25 -11.53
CA ALA A 699 31.45 27.04 -10.74
C ALA A 699 32.85 26.93 -10.12
N VAL A 700 33.91 27.31 -10.86
CA VAL A 700 35.27 27.37 -10.32
C VAL A 700 35.36 28.39 -9.19
N ALA A 701 34.79 29.59 -9.36
CA ALA A 701 34.78 30.62 -8.32
C ALA A 701 34.04 30.14 -7.04
N LEU A 702 32.92 29.43 -7.19
CA LEU A 702 32.16 28.86 -6.07
C LEU A 702 32.89 27.68 -5.40
N ARG A 703 33.52 26.79 -6.18
CA ARG A 703 34.34 25.68 -5.62
C ARG A 703 35.54 26.20 -4.85
N GLN A 704 36.24 27.19 -5.38
CA GLN A 704 37.37 27.83 -4.69
C GLN A 704 36.91 28.51 -3.40
N LEU A 705 35.75 29.18 -3.42
CA LEU A 705 35.15 29.77 -2.22
C LEU A 705 34.94 28.71 -1.13
N VAL A 706 34.31 27.61 -1.51
CA VAL A 706 34.01 26.48 -0.63
C VAL A 706 35.26 25.80 -0.09
N MET A 707 36.26 25.52 -0.94
CA MET A 707 37.48 24.81 -0.53
C MET A 707 38.39 25.67 0.35
N GLU A 708 38.44 26.97 0.10
CA GLU A 708 39.30 27.87 0.89
C GLU A 708 38.70 28.20 2.25
N ASN A 709 37.38 28.17 2.39
CA ASN A 709 36.74 28.37 3.69
C ASN A 709 35.37 27.67 3.80
N PRO A 710 35.35 26.37 4.12
CA PRO A 710 34.13 25.62 4.38
C PRO A 710 33.32 26.23 5.54
N GLY A 711 34.00 26.93 6.46
CA GLY A 711 33.42 27.53 7.64
C GLY A 711 32.98 28.99 7.49
N HIS A 712 32.79 29.52 6.27
CA HIS A 712 32.32 30.89 6.10
C HIS A 712 30.79 30.99 6.09
N PRO A 713 30.17 32.06 6.65
CA PRO A 713 28.72 32.39 6.54
C PRO A 713 28.05 32.18 5.17
N LEU A 714 28.85 32.26 4.11
CA LEU A 714 28.40 32.21 2.72
C LEU A 714 28.72 30.87 2.06
N ALA A 715 29.35 29.94 2.78
CA ALA A 715 29.77 28.64 2.25
C ALA A 715 28.55 27.78 1.90
N ALA A 716 27.58 27.62 2.81
CA ALA A 716 26.34 26.88 2.51
C ALA A 716 25.57 27.50 1.34
N GLN A 717 25.49 28.84 1.28
CA GLN A 717 24.92 29.53 0.12
C GLN A 717 25.72 29.25 -1.16
N ALA A 718 27.06 29.23 -1.09
CA ALA A 718 27.91 28.93 -2.25
C ALA A 718 27.77 27.47 -2.71
N TRP A 719 27.67 26.51 -1.79
CA TRP A 719 27.36 25.10 -2.08
C TRP A 719 26.01 24.98 -2.78
N TRP A 720 24.98 25.63 -2.25
CA TRP A 720 23.65 25.66 -2.86
C TRP A 720 23.69 26.25 -4.27
N ARG A 721 24.34 27.41 -4.45
CA ARG A 721 24.48 28.05 -5.77
C ARG A 721 25.31 27.20 -6.74
N LEU A 722 26.29 26.45 -6.24
CA LEU A 722 27.07 25.52 -7.05
C LEU A 722 26.20 24.35 -7.51
N ALA A 723 25.36 23.81 -6.63
CA ALA A 723 24.40 22.75 -6.96
C ALA A 723 23.39 23.22 -8.01
N GLU A 724 22.77 24.39 -7.82
CA GLU A 724 21.87 25.01 -8.81
C GLU A 724 22.58 25.21 -10.16
N LEU A 725 23.80 25.73 -10.15
CA LEU A 725 24.56 26.00 -11.36
C LEU A 725 24.91 24.71 -12.12
N ARG A 726 25.27 23.64 -11.40
CA ARG A 726 25.52 22.32 -12.00
C ARG A 726 24.25 21.71 -12.56
N GLN A 727 23.11 21.86 -11.87
CA GLN A 727 21.81 21.50 -12.40
C GLN A 727 21.49 22.26 -13.69
N GLU A 728 21.64 23.59 -13.71
CA GLU A 728 21.41 24.44 -14.90
C GLU A 728 22.37 24.14 -16.05
N SER A 729 23.59 23.72 -15.74
CA SER A 729 24.61 23.34 -16.73
C SER A 729 24.43 21.91 -17.27
N GLY A 730 23.34 21.22 -16.92
CA GLY A 730 23.08 19.85 -17.38
C GLY A 730 23.93 18.77 -16.70
N LYS A 731 24.45 19.00 -15.49
CA LYS A 731 25.25 18.06 -14.69
C LYS A 731 24.51 17.62 -13.41
N PRO A 732 23.44 16.80 -13.52
CA PRO A 732 22.54 16.49 -12.41
C PRO A 732 23.15 15.61 -11.32
N GLU A 733 24.03 14.66 -11.65
CA GLU A 733 24.69 13.80 -10.66
C GLU A 733 25.61 14.59 -9.72
N GLU A 734 26.35 15.56 -10.27
CA GLU A 734 27.14 16.49 -9.47
C GLU A 734 26.22 17.30 -8.53
N ALA A 735 25.07 17.77 -9.03
CA ALA A 735 24.12 18.53 -8.20
C ALA A 735 23.49 17.67 -7.08
N ILE A 736 23.13 16.41 -7.35
CA ILE A 736 22.61 15.47 -6.34
C ILE A 736 23.63 15.24 -5.24
N SER A 737 24.90 14.99 -5.58
CA SER A 737 25.99 14.87 -4.61
C SER A 737 26.14 16.14 -3.78
N LEU A 738 26.16 17.30 -4.43
CA LEU A 738 26.29 18.59 -3.73
C LEU A 738 25.12 18.83 -2.75
N TYR A 739 23.89 18.42 -3.08
CA TYR A 739 22.76 18.49 -2.15
C TYR A 739 22.90 17.52 -0.97
N GLN A 740 23.41 16.30 -1.19
CA GLN A 740 23.73 15.38 -0.09
C GLN A 740 24.82 15.93 0.83
N ASP A 741 25.86 16.52 0.24
CA ASP A 741 26.97 17.13 0.96
C ASP A 741 26.48 18.29 1.84
N ILE A 742 25.56 19.13 1.33
CA ILE A 742 24.92 20.19 2.13
C ILE A 742 24.21 19.62 3.36
N GLN A 743 23.47 18.51 3.21
CA GLN A 743 22.78 17.88 4.33
C GLN A 743 23.76 17.30 5.37
N ALA A 744 24.86 16.72 4.91
CA ALA A 744 25.85 16.11 5.78
C ALA A 744 26.71 17.15 6.51
N MET A 745 27.07 18.25 5.84
CA MET A 745 27.92 19.30 6.41
C MET A 745 27.15 20.33 7.24
N TYR A 746 25.89 20.60 6.89
CA TYR A 746 25.06 21.61 7.57
C TYR A 746 23.70 21.05 8.04
N PRO A 747 23.67 19.90 8.76
CA PRO A 747 22.43 19.24 9.18
C PRO A 747 21.55 20.09 10.12
N TYR A 748 22.15 21.10 10.75
CA TYR A 748 21.51 22.04 11.67
C TYR A 748 20.84 23.24 10.94
N SER A 749 21.10 23.43 9.64
CA SER A 749 20.65 24.62 8.90
C SER A 749 19.40 24.37 8.06
N GLU A 750 18.62 25.43 7.77
CA GLU A 750 17.53 25.36 6.78
C GLU A 750 17.98 24.87 5.39
N TRP A 751 19.28 24.98 5.09
CA TRP A 751 19.82 24.49 3.83
C TRP A 751 19.75 22.97 3.70
N ALA A 752 19.77 22.21 4.81
CA ALA A 752 19.62 20.75 4.77
C ALA A 752 18.22 20.35 4.28
N ASP A 753 17.17 20.99 4.78
CA ASP A 753 15.79 20.76 4.35
C ASP A 753 15.57 21.20 2.90
N LYS A 754 16.09 22.38 2.54
CA LYS A 754 16.04 22.88 1.16
C LYS A 754 16.77 21.93 0.20
N ALA A 755 17.94 21.43 0.60
CA ALA A 755 18.72 20.46 -0.16
C ALA A 755 18.00 19.11 -0.30
N GLN A 756 17.30 18.65 0.74
CA GLN A 756 16.48 17.44 0.66
C GLN A 756 15.41 17.57 -0.42
N ARG A 757 14.61 18.64 -0.35
CA ARG A 757 13.53 18.87 -1.31
C ARG A 757 14.04 19.09 -2.73
N ALA A 758 15.17 19.77 -2.89
CA ALA A 758 15.81 19.96 -4.20
C ALA A 758 16.35 18.65 -4.77
N ARG A 759 17.02 17.84 -3.93
CA ARG A 759 17.51 16.51 -4.30
C ARG A 759 16.38 15.59 -4.72
N CYS A 760 15.31 15.46 -3.92
CA CYS A 760 14.21 14.55 -4.26
C CYS A 760 13.55 14.99 -5.60
N ARG A 761 13.37 16.31 -5.82
CA ARG A 761 12.87 16.86 -7.10
C ARG A 761 13.78 16.56 -8.28
N LEU A 762 15.08 16.72 -8.12
CA LEU A 762 16.05 16.45 -9.18
C LEU A 762 16.13 14.95 -9.52
N LEU A 763 16.10 14.06 -8.52
CA LEU A 763 16.05 12.61 -8.71
C LEU A 763 14.83 12.20 -9.56
N PHE A 764 13.67 12.77 -9.27
CA PHE A 764 12.47 12.55 -10.06
C PHE A 764 12.60 13.05 -11.50
N GLN A 765 13.16 14.26 -11.71
CA GLN A 765 13.40 14.78 -13.06
C GLN A 765 14.38 13.91 -13.87
N GLN A 766 15.30 13.21 -13.21
CA GLN A 766 16.23 12.25 -13.84
C GLN A 766 15.63 10.86 -14.07
N GLY A 767 14.37 10.63 -13.70
CA GLY A 767 13.74 9.32 -13.81
C GLY A 767 14.16 8.31 -12.74
N ARG A 768 14.87 8.74 -11.69
CA ARG A 768 15.31 7.90 -10.55
C ARG A 768 14.24 7.86 -9.46
N PHE A 769 13.09 7.30 -9.81
CA PHE A 769 11.87 7.45 -9.04
C PHE A 769 11.86 6.71 -7.70
N GLN A 770 12.47 5.53 -7.62
CA GLN A 770 12.60 4.79 -6.34
C GLN A 770 13.40 5.58 -5.31
N GLU A 771 14.56 6.11 -5.71
CA GLU A 771 15.39 6.93 -4.83
C GLU A 771 14.72 8.24 -4.42
N ALA A 772 13.89 8.81 -5.29
CA ALA A 772 13.05 9.95 -4.95
C ALA A 772 11.98 9.57 -3.90
N GLY A 773 11.38 8.39 -4.01
CA GLY A 773 10.45 7.84 -3.01
C GLY A 773 11.10 7.66 -1.63
N ASP A 774 12.25 6.99 -1.58
CA ASP A 774 13.00 6.75 -0.33
C ASP A 774 13.47 8.06 0.34
N CYS A 775 13.80 9.06 -0.47
CA CYS A 775 14.19 10.41 -0.03
C CYS A 775 13.04 11.11 0.72
N LEU A 776 11.79 10.85 0.32
CA LEU A 776 10.57 11.45 0.89
C LEU A 776 10.06 10.68 2.12
N GLU A 777 10.13 9.35 2.11
CA GLU A 777 9.63 8.51 3.22
C GLU A 777 10.38 8.79 4.54
N LYS A 778 11.65 9.18 4.47
CA LYS A 778 12.50 9.51 5.64
C LYS A 778 12.23 10.90 6.24
N SER A 779 11.26 11.65 5.74
CA SER A 779 10.91 13.00 6.24
C SER A 779 10.05 12.95 7.53
N GLU A 780 10.07 14.04 8.30
CA GLU A 780 9.33 14.14 9.58
C GLU A 780 7.81 13.98 9.46
N ALA A 781 7.24 14.21 8.27
CA ALA A 781 5.81 14.10 7.98
C ALA A 781 5.23 12.68 8.25
N PHE A 782 6.08 11.66 8.43
CA PHE A 782 5.68 10.26 8.65
C PHE A 782 5.74 9.77 10.11
N ARG A 783 6.13 10.60 11.10
CA ARG A 783 6.31 10.16 12.50
C ARG A 783 5.04 10.12 13.38
N VAL A 784 3.92 10.72 12.95
CA VAL A 784 2.66 10.73 13.72
C VAL A 784 1.86 9.45 13.45
N PRO A 785 1.41 8.70 14.48
CA PRO A 785 0.55 7.53 14.29
C PRO A 785 -0.73 7.88 13.51
N GLN A 786 -1.09 7.03 12.55
CA GLN A 786 -2.16 7.30 11.57
C GLN A 786 -3.53 7.61 12.19
N ASP A 787 -3.90 6.95 13.29
CA ASP A 787 -5.17 7.16 14.01
C ASP A 787 -5.19 8.44 14.87
N LEU A 788 -4.05 9.11 15.04
CA LEU A 788 -3.94 10.39 15.73
C LEU A 788 -3.70 11.56 14.75
N ALA A 789 -3.51 11.28 13.46
CA ALA A 789 -3.17 12.29 12.44
C ALA A 789 -4.16 13.48 12.40
N LEU A 790 -5.44 13.23 12.67
CA LEU A 790 -6.50 14.27 12.75
C LEU A 790 -6.18 15.39 13.76
N PHE A 791 -5.42 15.09 14.81
CA PHE A 791 -5.09 16.04 15.89
C PHE A 791 -3.79 16.83 15.62
N PHE A 792 -3.07 16.54 14.52
CA PHE A 792 -1.77 17.14 14.16
C PHE A 792 -1.73 17.73 12.73
N PRO A 793 -2.57 18.74 12.41
CA PRO A 793 -2.71 19.26 11.05
C PRO A 793 -1.48 20.04 10.50
N GLN A 794 -0.50 20.40 11.34
CA GLN A 794 0.62 21.27 10.94
C GLN A 794 1.80 20.54 10.25
N GLN A 795 1.74 19.22 10.00
CA GLN A 795 2.91 18.44 9.55
C GLN A 795 2.77 17.70 8.21
N VAL A 796 1.66 17.85 7.48
CA VAL A 796 1.47 17.11 6.21
C VAL A 796 1.56 18.06 5.02
N ASP A 797 2.71 18.09 4.36
CA ASP A 797 2.96 18.86 3.14
C ASP A 797 2.25 18.18 1.94
N ASP A 798 1.16 18.79 1.45
CA ASP A 798 0.38 18.29 0.30
C ASP A 798 1.23 18.07 -0.95
N ASP A 799 2.22 18.94 -1.17
CA ASP A 799 3.14 18.84 -2.31
C ASP A 799 4.04 17.62 -2.16
N GLN A 800 4.50 17.29 -0.95
CA GLN A 800 5.32 16.10 -0.70
C GLN A 800 4.52 14.81 -0.86
N LEU A 801 3.27 14.77 -0.40
CA LEU A 801 2.42 13.59 -0.58
C LEU A 801 2.10 13.34 -2.05
N TRP A 802 1.76 14.40 -2.80
CA TRP A 802 1.52 14.32 -4.23
C TRP A 802 2.77 13.83 -4.98
N PHE A 803 3.92 14.39 -4.63
CA PHE A 803 5.19 14.04 -5.24
C PHE A 803 5.63 12.61 -4.90
N TYR A 804 5.34 12.13 -3.68
CA TYR A 804 5.54 10.73 -3.30
C TYR A 804 4.68 9.79 -4.14
N ALA A 805 3.37 10.06 -4.27
CA ALA A 805 2.47 9.20 -5.04
C ALA A 805 2.86 9.12 -6.53
N THR A 806 3.20 10.26 -7.13
CA THR A 806 3.69 10.32 -8.52
C THR A 806 5.05 9.65 -8.70
N ALA A 807 5.94 9.69 -7.70
CA ALA A 807 7.22 9.01 -7.73
C ALA A 807 7.03 7.49 -7.69
N GLN A 808 6.17 6.99 -6.81
CA GLN A 808 5.87 5.55 -6.74
C GLN A 808 5.24 5.04 -8.04
N GLU A 809 4.35 5.82 -8.64
CA GLU A 809 3.79 5.49 -9.96
C GLU A 809 4.87 5.39 -11.04
N SER A 810 5.77 6.37 -11.08
CA SER A 810 6.81 6.44 -12.09
C SER A 810 7.92 5.38 -11.86
N ALA A 811 8.07 4.90 -10.63
CA ALA A 811 8.97 3.80 -10.26
C ALA A 811 8.54 2.44 -10.83
N GLY A 812 7.33 2.33 -11.39
CA GLY A 812 6.87 1.13 -12.08
C GLY A 812 6.28 0.05 -11.17
N ASP A 813 6.02 0.37 -9.90
CA ASP A 813 5.23 -0.48 -9.02
C ASP A 813 3.80 0.09 -8.87
N PRO A 814 2.84 -0.43 -9.66
CA PRO A 814 1.47 0.10 -9.66
C PRO A 814 0.76 -0.13 -8.33
N ILE A 815 1.19 -1.09 -7.50
CA ILE A 815 0.56 -1.40 -6.22
C ILE A 815 0.93 -0.35 -5.18
N THR A 816 2.21 -0.02 -5.06
CA THR A 816 2.67 1.05 -4.14
C THR A 816 2.16 2.42 -4.59
N ALA A 817 2.05 2.64 -5.90
CA ALA A 817 1.42 3.83 -6.45
C ALA A 817 -0.06 3.95 -6.06
N ILE A 818 -0.82 2.86 -6.17
CA ILE A 818 -2.23 2.82 -5.76
C ILE A 818 -2.36 3.14 -4.27
N THR A 819 -1.54 2.54 -3.40
CA THR A 819 -1.61 2.82 -1.95
C THR A 819 -1.19 4.25 -1.63
N ALA A 820 -0.22 4.81 -2.35
CA ALA A 820 0.21 6.20 -2.20
C ALA A 820 -0.86 7.20 -2.65
N TYR A 821 -1.52 6.99 -3.79
CA TYR A 821 -2.64 7.83 -4.25
C TYR A 821 -3.88 7.68 -3.38
N GLN A 822 -4.17 6.48 -2.87
CA GLN A 822 -5.20 6.30 -1.85
C GLN A 822 -4.84 7.08 -0.58
N SER A 823 -3.60 6.98 -0.09
CA SER A 823 -3.15 7.79 1.04
C SER A 823 -3.21 9.29 0.76
N TYR A 824 -2.98 9.72 -0.48
CA TYR A 824 -3.10 11.12 -0.89
C TYR A 824 -4.55 11.60 -0.79
N LEU A 825 -5.49 10.86 -1.39
CA LEU A 825 -6.94 11.15 -1.32
C LEU A 825 -7.46 11.17 0.13
N LEU A 826 -6.84 10.40 1.03
CA LEU A 826 -7.18 10.35 2.45
C LEU A 826 -6.64 11.53 3.28
N LYS A 827 -5.54 12.16 2.84
CA LYS A 827 -4.82 13.19 3.61
C LYS A 827 -4.98 14.60 3.04
N SER A 828 -5.32 14.72 1.76
CA SER A 828 -5.42 15.99 1.04
C SER A 828 -6.85 16.46 0.84
N SER A 829 -7.04 17.79 0.80
CA SER A 829 -8.29 18.46 0.44
C SER A 829 -8.22 19.18 -0.92
N ASN A 830 -7.15 19.01 -1.69
CA ASN A 830 -6.96 19.71 -2.98
C ASN A 830 -7.82 19.10 -4.09
N ALA A 831 -8.96 19.72 -4.41
CA ALA A 831 -9.96 19.18 -5.34
C ALA A 831 -9.41 18.79 -6.72
N GLY A 832 -8.54 19.61 -7.33
CA GLY A 832 -7.99 19.32 -8.67
C GLY A 832 -7.00 18.16 -8.67
N ARG A 833 -6.14 18.08 -7.65
CA ARG A 833 -5.23 16.94 -7.48
C ARG A 833 -5.95 15.67 -7.05
N CYS A 834 -7.03 15.78 -6.29
CA CYS A 834 -7.88 14.63 -5.96
C CYS A 834 -8.59 14.06 -7.19
N ALA A 835 -9.14 14.92 -8.08
CA ALA A 835 -9.69 14.48 -9.35
C ALA A 835 -8.62 13.77 -10.21
N MET A 836 -7.41 14.32 -10.26
CA MET A 836 -6.28 13.70 -10.95
C MET A 836 -5.85 12.37 -10.31
N ALA A 837 -5.76 12.28 -8.98
CA ALA A 837 -5.45 11.02 -8.27
C ALA A 837 -6.48 9.93 -8.56
N LEU A 838 -7.79 10.26 -8.56
CA LEU A 838 -8.84 9.31 -8.93
C LEU A 838 -8.69 8.82 -10.38
N MET A 839 -8.31 9.72 -11.30
CA MET A 839 -8.02 9.35 -12.68
C MET A 839 -6.81 8.38 -12.76
N ARG A 840 -5.70 8.70 -12.08
CA ARG A 840 -4.50 7.83 -12.06
C ARG A 840 -4.80 6.47 -11.41
N LEU A 841 -5.58 6.45 -10.33
CA LEU A 841 -6.04 5.20 -9.72
C LEU A 841 -6.88 4.37 -10.69
N ALA A 842 -7.76 5.01 -11.46
CA ALA A 842 -8.56 4.33 -12.46
C ALA A 842 -7.69 3.73 -13.58
N ASP A 843 -6.70 4.48 -14.06
CA ASP A 843 -5.76 4.06 -15.10
C ASP A 843 -4.87 2.89 -14.62
N LEU A 844 -4.25 3.02 -13.44
CA LEU A 844 -3.39 1.99 -12.84
C LEU A 844 -4.19 0.71 -12.56
N SER A 845 -5.43 0.85 -12.10
CA SER A 845 -6.33 -0.27 -11.90
C SER A 845 -6.65 -0.98 -13.22
N ALA A 846 -6.88 -0.24 -14.31
CA ALA A 846 -7.12 -0.83 -15.63
C ALA A 846 -5.88 -1.56 -16.16
N GLN A 847 -4.67 -1.00 -15.97
CA GLN A 847 -3.41 -1.64 -16.37
C GLN A 847 -3.21 -2.99 -15.68
N LEU A 848 -3.62 -3.11 -14.42
CA LEU A 848 -3.57 -4.35 -13.65
C LEU A 848 -4.72 -5.34 -13.98
N GLY A 849 -5.60 -5.00 -14.94
CA GLY A 849 -6.77 -5.82 -15.27
C GLY A 849 -7.89 -5.75 -14.24
N TYR A 850 -7.86 -4.78 -13.32
CA TYR A 850 -8.88 -4.55 -12.30
C TYR A 850 -9.99 -3.63 -12.82
N ASP A 851 -10.71 -4.06 -13.86
CA ASP A 851 -11.69 -3.22 -14.57
C ASP A 851 -12.80 -2.67 -13.67
N GLN A 852 -13.24 -3.43 -12.66
CA GLN A 852 -14.24 -2.93 -11.69
C GLN A 852 -13.70 -1.79 -10.84
N ALA A 853 -12.41 -1.84 -10.48
CA ALA A 853 -11.72 -0.77 -9.77
C ALA A 853 -11.53 0.46 -10.61
N SER A 854 -11.13 0.26 -11.86
CA SER A 854 -11.05 1.34 -12.82
C SER A 854 -12.38 2.09 -12.96
N MET A 855 -13.47 1.35 -13.24
CA MET A 855 -14.81 1.94 -13.37
C MET A 855 -15.29 2.63 -12.09
N GLY A 856 -15.02 2.04 -10.94
CA GLY A 856 -15.41 2.61 -9.65
C GLY A 856 -14.71 3.95 -9.36
N HIS A 857 -13.41 4.07 -9.67
CA HIS A 857 -12.67 5.32 -9.55
C HIS A 857 -13.16 6.39 -10.55
N TYR A 858 -13.47 6.03 -11.80
CA TYR A 858 -14.10 6.96 -12.74
C TYR A 858 -15.45 7.47 -12.23
N GLN A 859 -16.25 6.59 -11.62
CA GLN A 859 -17.54 6.96 -11.09
C GLN A 859 -17.44 7.89 -9.88
N GLU A 860 -16.44 7.70 -9.00
CA GLU A 860 -16.16 8.63 -7.90
C GLU A 860 -15.75 10.01 -8.43
N LEU A 861 -14.86 10.06 -9.43
CA LEU A 861 -14.45 11.32 -10.07
C LEU A 861 -15.68 12.08 -10.59
N LEU A 862 -16.58 11.39 -11.29
CA LEU A 862 -17.81 12.00 -11.83
C LEU A 862 -18.81 12.43 -10.75
N THR A 863 -18.79 11.78 -9.59
CA THR A 863 -19.73 12.07 -8.49
C THR A 863 -19.26 13.28 -7.68
N HIS A 864 -17.98 13.32 -7.33
CA HIS A 864 -17.42 14.35 -6.45
C HIS A 864 -16.85 15.56 -7.22
N TYR A 865 -16.39 15.37 -8.45
CA TYR A 865 -15.76 16.41 -9.28
C TYR A 865 -16.39 16.51 -10.68
N PRO A 866 -17.73 16.68 -10.79
CA PRO A 866 -18.43 16.67 -12.07
C PRO A 866 -18.06 17.83 -13.01
N GLN A 867 -17.51 18.93 -12.47
CA GLN A 867 -17.11 20.13 -13.23
C GLN A 867 -15.62 20.13 -13.63
N ASP A 868 -14.86 19.11 -13.25
CA ASP A 868 -13.43 19.04 -13.58
C ASP A 868 -13.22 18.73 -15.08
N SER A 869 -12.14 19.25 -15.65
CA SER A 869 -11.72 18.98 -17.03
C SER A 869 -11.59 17.48 -17.36
N LEU A 870 -11.25 16.65 -16.36
CA LEU A 870 -11.09 15.20 -16.50
C LEU A 870 -12.42 14.44 -16.55
N ALA A 871 -13.54 15.07 -16.18
CA ALA A 871 -14.85 14.42 -16.11
C ALA A 871 -15.32 13.86 -17.48
N VAL A 872 -15.04 14.57 -18.58
CA VAL A 872 -15.40 14.09 -19.93
C VAL A 872 -14.65 12.81 -20.29
N ALA A 873 -13.35 12.77 -19.99
CA ALA A 873 -12.50 11.59 -20.23
C ALA A 873 -12.90 10.41 -19.34
N ALA A 874 -13.13 10.64 -18.04
CA ALA A 874 -13.58 9.63 -17.10
C ALA A 874 -14.95 9.05 -17.49
N ARG A 875 -15.88 9.89 -17.97
CA ARG A 875 -17.20 9.44 -18.43
C ARG A 875 -17.14 8.56 -19.66
N ARG A 876 -16.26 8.90 -20.61
CA ARG A 876 -16.04 8.06 -21.79
C ARG A 876 -15.47 6.70 -21.37
N ALA A 877 -14.41 6.69 -20.56
CA ALA A 877 -13.79 5.45 -20.10
C ALA A 877 -14.77 4.56 -19.31
N LEU A 878 -15.61 5.16 -18.45
CA LEU A 878 -16.68 4.45 -17.75
C LEU A 878 -17.74 3.88 -18.71
N ALA A 879 -18.19 4.65 -19.70
CA ALA A 879 -19.17 4.18 -20.68
C ALA A 879 -18.63 3.04 -21.55
N ASP A 880 -17.37 3.15 -21.98
CA ASP A 880 -16.67 2.12 -22.75
C ASP A 880 -16.48 0.85 -21.90
N GLY A 881 -16.13 1.01 -20.61
CA GLY A 881 -16.03 -0.09 -19.64
C GLY A 881 -17.36 -0.85 -19.46
N LEU A 882 -18.47 -0.12 -19.27
CA LEU A 882 -19.81 -0.72 -19.17
C LEU A 882 -20.23 -1.41 -20.46
N PHE A 883 -19.93 -0.80 -21.62
CA PHE A 883 -20.22 -1.37 -22.94
C PHE A 883 -19.50 -2.72 -23.14
N SER A 884 -18.21 -2.80 -22.80
CA SER A 884 -17.44 -4.05 -22.92
C SER A 884 -18.02 -5.20 -22.09
N ARG A 885 -18.66 -4.86 -20.96
CA ARG A 885 -19.30 -5.81 -20.04
C ARG A 885 -20.75 -6.12 -20.36
N HIS A 886 -21.23 -5.67 -21.52
CA HIS A 886 -22.57 -5.93 -22.02
C HIS A 886 -23.69 -5.26 -21.18
N ASP A 887 -23.33 -4.30 -20.31
CA ASP A 887 -24.30 -3.42 -19.64
C ASP A 887 -24.62 -2.23 -20.54
N TYR A 888 -25.38 -2.50 -21.60
CA TYR A 888 -25.73 -1.52 -22.62
C TYR A 888 -26.64 -0.40 -22.09
N ALA A 889 -27.48 -0.69 -21.09
CA ALA A 889 -28.37 0.29 -20.49
C ALA A 889 -27.59 1.32 -19.65
N GLY A 890 -26.65 0.85 -18.82
CA GLY A 890 -25.72 1.70 -18.09
C GLY A 890 -24.84 2.52 -19.04
N ALA A 891 -24.21 1.86 -20.01
CA ALA A 891 -23.36 2.50 -21.00
C ALA A 891 -24.09 3.61 -21.78
N LYS A 892 -25.31 3.34 -22.28
CA LYS A 892 -26.16 4.32 -22.97
C LYS A 892 -26.39 5.57 -22.14
N THR A 893 -26.68 5.42 -20.85
CA THR A 893 -26.92 6.56 -19.94
C THR A 893 -25.71 7.49 -19.89
N HIS A 894 -24.49 6.93 -19.85
CA HIS A 894 -23.27 7.72 -19.85
C HIS A 894 -22.94 8.30 -21.24
N TYR A 895 -23.18 7.59 -22.34
CA TYR A 895 -23.00 8.13 -23.70
C TYR A 895 -23.94 9.31 -24.02
N VAL A 896 -25.21 9.23 -23.60
CA VAL A 896 -26.17 10.34 -23.79
C VAL A 896 -25.70 11.60 -23.05
N LYS A 897 -25.18 11.46 -21.84
CA LYS A 897 -24.61 12.57 -21.08
C LYS A 897 -23.31 13.08 -21.72
N LEU A 898 -22.46 12.18 -22.22
CA LEU A 898 -21.22 12.54 -22.93
C LEU A 898 -21.49 13.35 -24.20
N LYS A 899 -22.55 13.01 -24.95
CA LYS A 899 -23.01 13.73 -26.15
C LYS A 899 -23.32 15.20 -25.88
N ALA A 900 -23.93 15.49 -24.73
CA ALA A 900 -24.33 16.84 -24.34
C ALA A 900 -23.14 17.74 -23.94
N GLU A 901 -22.11 17.15 -23.34
CA GLU A 901 -21.02 17.89 -22.68
C GLU A 901 -19.71 17.95 -23.50
N ALA A 902 -19.55 17.10 -24.52
CA ALA A 902 -18.29 16.97 -25.24
C ALA A 902 -18.24 17.72 -26.59
N GLY A 903 -17.01 17.95 -27.08
CA GLY A 903 -16.73 18.52 -28.40
C GLY A 903 -17.15 17.62 -29.58
N PRO A 904 -17.09 18.11 -30.83
CA PRO A 904 -17.73 17.50 -31.99
C PRO A 904 -17.27 16.06 -32.29
N GLU A 905 -15.99 15.72 -32.11
CA GLU A 905 -15.50 14.36 -32.35
C GLU A 905 -15.98 13.36 -31.31
N VAL A 906 -15.92 13.72 -30.03
CA VAL A 906 -16.40 12.88 -28.91
C VAL A 906 -17.92 12.75 -28.96
N ARG A 907 -18.62 13.79 -29.39
CA ARG A 907 -20.07 13.76 -29.65
C ARG A 907 -20.43 12.73 -30.72
N ARG A 908 -19.73 12.75 -31.87
CA ARG A 908 -19.92 11.75 -32.94
C ARG A 908 -19.69 10.33 -32.43
N TYR A 909 -18.63 10.11 -31.63
CA TYR A 909 -18.37 8.81 -31.02
C TYR A 909 -19.49 8.35 -30.08
N ALA A 910 -19.93 9.24 -29.18
CA ALA A 910 -20.99 8.94 -28.22
C ALA A 910 -22.34 8.63 -28.90
N GLU A 911 -22.69 9.38 -29.95
CA GLU A 911 -23.90 9.14 -30.76
C GLU A 911 -23.86 7.78 -31.46
N SER A 912 -22.71 7.40 -32.03
CA SER A 912 -22.52 6.08 -32.64
C SER A 912 -22.69 4.95 -31.62
N ARG A 913 -22.07 5.07 -30.44
CA ARG A 913 -22.19 4.06 -29.37
C ARG A 913 -23.60 3.97 -28.78
N GLU A 914 -24.31 5.10 -28.64
CA GLU A 914 -25.70 5.14 -28.22
C GLU A 914 -26.60 4.31 -29.16
N ILE A 915 -26.42 4.47 -30.47
CA ILE A 915 -27.17 3.71 -31.50
C ILE A 915 -26.91 2.21 -31.36
N ILE A 916 -25.65 1.81 -31.19
CA ILE A 916 -25.28 0.39 -31.01
C ILE A 916 -25.89 -0.18 -29.73
N CYS A 917 -25.88 0.57 -28.62
CA CYS A 917 -26.54 0.16 -27.38
C CYS A 917 -28.05 -0.08 -27.60
N GLU A 918 -28.74 0.78 -28.34
CA GLU A 918 -30.18 0.62 -28.62
C GLU A 918 -30.48 -0.62 -29.45
N PHE A 919 -29.65 -0.93 -30.46
CA PHE A 919 -29.78 -2.17 -31.20
C PHE A 919 -29.55 -3.40 -30.29
N ARG A 920 -28.49 -3.39 -29.47
CA ARG A 920 -28.18 -4.48 -28.52
C ARG A 920 -29.25 -4.67 -27.44
N MET A 921 -29.96 -3.60 -27.08
CA MET A 921 -31.12 -3.61 -26.18
C MET A 921 -32.44 -4.02 -26.87
N LYS A 922 -32.42 -4.35 -28.16
CA LYS A 922 -33.58 -4.74 -28.98
C LYS A 922 -34.61 -3.61 -29.20
N ASN A 923 -34.23 -2.35 -29.02
CA ASN A 923 -35.08 -1.17 -29.25
C ASN A 923 -35.02 -0.72 -30.72
N SER A 924 -35.39 -1.61 -31.64
CA SER A 924 -35.15 -1.45 -33.08
C SER A 924 -35.74 -0.16 -33.69
N ALA A 925 -36.94 0.25 -33.28
CA ALA A 925 -37.59 1.46 -33.82
C ALA A 925 -36.82 2.75 -33.46
N VAL A 926 -36.30 2.82 -32.24
CA VAL A 926 -35.52 3.98 -31.77
C VAL A 926 -34.13 3.97 -32.41
N ALA A 927 -33.48 2.81 -32.44
CA ALA A 927 -32.16 2.63 -33.04
C ALA A 927 -32.13 3.05 -34.52
N LYS A 928 -33.10 2.62 -35.33
CA LYS A 928 -33.20 2.99 -36.75
C LYS A 928 -33.37 4.49 -36.96
N ARG A 929 -34.25 5.13 -36.18
CA ARG A 929 -34.44 6.59 -36.25
C ARG A 929 -33.17 7.36 -35.92
N LEU A 930 -32.42 6.92 -34.89
CA LEU A 930 -31.16 7.52 -34.51
C LEU A 930 -30.07 7.27 -35.57
N ALA A 931 -30.00 6.07 -36.15
CA ALA A 931 -29.07 5.74 -37.23
C ALA A 931 -29.30 6.57 -38.50
N GLU A 932 -30.55 6.81 -38.89
CA GLU A 932 -30.89 7.70 -40.02
C GLU A 932 -30.50 9.15 -39.76
N ALA A 933 -30.74 9.64 -38.54
CA ALA A 933 -30.33 10.98 -38.14
C ALA A 933 -28.80 11.12 -38.17
N PHE A 934 -28.09 10.13 -37.63
CA PHE A 934 -26.62 10.06 -37.65
C PHE A 934 -26.06 10.08 -39.07
N LYS A 935 -26.64 9.29 -39.99
CA LYS A 935 -26.25 9.25 -41.40
C LYS A 935 -26.44 10.59 -42.13
N LYS A 936 -27.50 11.33 -41.80
CA LYS A 936 -27.72 12.68 -42.36
C LYS A 936 -26.71 13.69 -41.82
N GLN A 937 -26.24 13.49 -40.60
CA GLN A 937 -25.38 14.42 -39.87
C GLN A 937 -23.88 14.15 -40.10
N TYR A 938 -23.48 12.89 -40.28
CA TYR A 938 -22.09 12.48 -40.45
C TYR A 938 -21.92 11.53 -41.64
N ALA A 939 -20.91 11.77 -42.46
CA ALA A 939 -20.50 10.86 -43.53
C ALA A 939 -19.54 9.76 -43.02
N ASP A 940 -19.93 9.04 -41.95
CA ASP A 940 -19.13 7.98 -41.33
C ASP A 940 -19.61 6.57 -41.77
N ARG A 941 -19.00 6.08 -42.85
CA ARG A 941 -19.32 4.79 -43.46
C ARG A 941 -19.03 3.60 -42.55
N GLN A 942 -18.09 3.73 -41.62
CA GLN A 942 -17.72 2.64 -40.71
C GLN A 942 -18.80 2.45 -39.64
N SER A 943 -19.21 3.53 -38.98
CA SER A 943 -20.33 3.49 -38.01
C SER A 943 -21.63 3.06 -38.68
N GLU A 944 -21.93 3.55 -39.90
CA GLU A 944 -23.10 3.13 -40.67
C GLU A 944 -23.15 1.61 -40.91
N SER A 945 -22.00 1.01 -41.22
CA SER A 945 -21.91 -0.43 -41.49
C SER A 945 -22.10 -1.26 -40.22
N GLN A 946 -21.63 -0.75 -39.08
CA GLN A 946 -21.90 -1.37 -37.77
C GLN A 946 -23.40 -1.33 -37.44
N PHE A 947 -24.09 -0.21 -37.69
CA PHE A 947 -25.54 -0.11 -37.44
C PHE A 947 -26.34 -1.11 -38.29
N LEU A 948 -26.01 -1.23 -39.57
CA LEU A 948 -26.67 -2.17 -40.49
C LEU A 948 -26.42 -3.63 -40.09
N LEU A 949 -25.22 -3.94 -39.58
CA LEU A 949 -24.91 -5.28 -39.07
C LEU A 949 -25.74 -5.61 -37.83
N GLU A 950 -25.84 -4.68 -36.87
CA GLU A 950 -26.67 -4.87 -35.67
C GLU A 950 -28.16 -5.01 -36.01
N GLU A 951 -28.64 -4.26 -37.02
CA GLU A 951 -30.00 -4.39 -37.53
C GLU A 951 -30.24 -5.77 -38.18
N ALA A 952 -29.27 -6.27 -38.95
CA ALA A 952 -29.33 -7.58 -39.58
C ALA A 952 -29.40 -8.72 -38.55
N GLU A 953 -28.60 -8.65 -37.48
CA GLU A 953 -28.63 -9.61 -36.37
C GLU A 953 -29.98 -9.61 -35.64
N LEU A 954 -30.60 -8.43 -35.44
CA LEU A 954 -31.94 -8.35 -34.86
C LEU A 954 -33.01 -8.95 -35.80
N ALA A 955 -32.93 -8.70 -37.10
CA ALA A 955 -33.84 -9.28 -38.08
C ALA A 955 -33.72 -10.82 -38.12
N MET A 956 -32.48 -11.34 -38.03
CA MET A 956 -32.21 -12.76 -37.87
C MET A 956 -32.85 -13.34 -36.61
N ALA A 957 -32.67 -12.70 -35.46
CA ALA A 957 -33.28 -13.13 -34.21
C ALA A 957 -34.82 -13.11 -34.24
N ALA A 958 -35.41 -12.16 -34.99
CA ALA A 958 -36.85 -12.05 -35.23
C ALA A 958 -37.37 -13.05 -36.29
N LYS A 959 -36.50 -13.85 -36.89
CA LYS A 959 -36.81 -14.75 -38.02
C LYS A 959 -37.34 -14.04 -39.27
N ASP A 960 -37.09 -12.74 -39.41
CA ASP A 960 -37.37 -11.98 -40.64
C ASP A 960 -36.20 -12.14 -41.61
N PHE A 961 -36.14 -13.32 -42.22
CA PHE A 961 -35.03 -13.72 -43.08
C PHE A 961 -34.93 -12.87 -44.36
N LYS A 962 -36.02 -12.29 -44.85
CA LYS A 962 -36.00 -11.42 -46.04
C LYS A 962 -35.27 -10.12 -45.76
N SER A 963 -35.60 -9.48 -44.64
CA SER A 963 -34.95 -8.24 -44.23
C SER A 963 -33.49 -8.48 -43.82
N ALA A 964 -33.22 -9.57 -43.09
CA ALA A 964 -31.86 -9.97 -42.70
C ALA A 964 -30.96 -10.18 -43.93
N GLU A 965 -31.46 -10.90 -44.96
CA GLU A 965 -30.71 -11.15 -46.20
C GLU A 965 -30.33 -9.85 -46.91
N ALA A 966 -31.27 -8.91 -47.02
CA ALA A 966 -31.03 -7.61 -47.64
C ALA A 966 -29.98 -6.80 -46.87
N LEU A 967 -30.10 -6.74 -45.54
CA LEU A 967 -29.21 -5.97 -44.68
C LEU A 967 -27.79 -6.53 -44.66
N TYR A 968 -27.61 -7.85 -44.53
CA TYR A 968 -26.28 -8.43 -44.57
C TYR A 968 -25.59 -8.27 -45.93
N ARG A 969 -26.33 -8.39 -47.04
CA ARG A 969 -25.78 -8.13 -48.38
C ARG A 969 -25.36 -6.66 -48.54
N ASP A 970 -26.13 -5.75 -47.95
CA ASP A 970 -25.83 -4.32 -47.96
C ASP A 970 -24.55 -4.01 -47.16
N VAL A 971 -24.37 -4.63 -45.98
CA VAL A 971 -23.12 -4.53 -45.19
C VAL A 971 -21.93 -5.08 -45.98
N ALA A 972 -22.06 -6.28 -46.55
CA ALA A 972 -21.00 -6.93 -47.32
C ALA A 972 -20.64 -6.15 -48.62
N GLY A 973 -21.61 -5.44 -49.21
CA GLY A 973 -21.41 -4.64 -50.42
C GLY A 973 -20.78 -3.27 -50.18
N LYS A 974 -21.08 -2.63 -49.03
CA LYS A 974 -20.69 -1.24 -48.73
C LYS A 974 -19.25 -1.08 -48.25
N VAL A 975 -18.75 -1.99 -47.43
CA VAL A 975 -17.37 -1.94 -46.89
C VAL A 975 -16.69 -3.27 -47.15
N LYS A 976 -16.22 -3.44 -48.39
CA LYS A 976 -15.49 -4.64 -48.80
C LYS A 976 -14.26 -4.82 -47.91
N GLU A 977 -14.01 -6.06 -47.47
CA GLU A 977 -12.84 -6.44 -46.67
C GLU A 977 -12.78 -5.85 -45.24
N SER A 978 -13.92 -5.47 -44.63
CA SER A 978 -13.96 -5.10 -43.21
C SER A 978 -14.36 -6.24 -42.27
N ALA A 979 -14.10 -6.06 -40.98
CA ALA A 979 -14.57 -6.97 -39.91
C ALA A 979 -16.11 -7.03 -39.85
N GLU A 980 -16.81 -5.97 -40.24
CA GLU A 980 -18.26 -5.95 -40.32
C GLU A 980 -18.78 -6.75 -41.53
N ALA A 981 -18.11 -6.65 -42.69
CA ALA A 981 -18.47 -7.42 -43.89
C ALA A 981 -18.24 -8.93 -43.69
N SER A 982 -17.15 -9.30 -43.02
CA SER A 982 -16.85 -10.69 -42.70
C SER A 982 -17.92 -11.30 -41.78
N ARG A 983 -18.36 -10.56 -40.77
CA ARG A 983 -19.48 -10.95 -39.89
C ARG A 983 -20.81 -11.02 -40.63
N ALA A 984 -21.08 -10.11 -41.55
CA ALA A 984 -22.31 -10.11 -42.34
C ALA A 984 -22.41 -11.32 -43.29
N GLU A 985 -21.32 -11.67 -43.97
CA GLU A 985 -21.27 -12.87 -44.83
C GLU A 985 -21.43 -14.16 -44.03
N LEU A 986 -20.85 -14.23 -42.82
CA LEU A 986 -21.05 -15.35 -41.91
C LEU A 986 -22.51 -15.43 -41.42
N GLY A 987 -23.14 -14.29 -41.12
CA GLY A 987 -24.56 -14.21 -40.79
C GLY A 987 -25.46 -14.71 -41.92
N LEU A 988 -25.17 -14.32 -43.17
CA LEU A 988 -25.85 -14.83 -44.37
C LEU A 988 -25.70 -16.35 -44.54
N ALA A 989 -24.49 -16.87 -44.35
CA ALA A 989 -24.24 -18.29 -44.45
C ALA A 989 -25.10 -19.09 -43.45
N ARG A 990 -25.13 -18.67 -42.19
CA ARG A 990 -25.97 -19.29 -41.14
C ARG A 990 -27.46 -19.20 -41.47
N MET A 991 -27.90 -18.06 -42.00
CA MET A 991 -29.27 -17.87 -42.47
C MET A 991 -29.62 -18.86 -43.59
N TYR A 992 -28.76 -19.02 -44.59
CA TYR A 992 -29.01 -19.95 -45.69
C TYR A 992 -29.06 -21.41 -45.24
N ILE A 993 -28.27 -21.80 -44.22
CA ILE A 993 -28.42 -23.11 -43.57
C ILE A 993 -29.82 -23.26 -42.97
N LEU A 994 -30.31 -22.26 -42.22
CA LEU A 994 -31.65 -22.31 -41.61
C LEU A 994 -32.78 -22.38 -42.64
N LEU A 995 -32.59 -21.76 -43.81
CA LEU A 995 -33.54 -21.79 -44.92
C LEU A 995 -33.39 -23.02 -45.82
N ASN A 996 -32.50 -23.96 -45.48
CA ASN A 996 -32.16 -25.13 -46.28
C ASN A 996 -31.67 -24.80 -47.70
N LYS A 997 -31.10 -23.60 -47.90
CA LYS A 997 -30.47 -23.14 -49.14
C LYS A 997 -29.00 -23.54 -49.15
N ASN A 998 -28.78 -24.84 -49.20
CA ASN A 998 -27.50 -25.47 -48.92
C ASN A 998 -26.38 -25.05 -49.89
N ASP A 999 -26.69 -24.84 -51.17
CA ASP A 999 -25.71 -24.40 -52.18
C ASP A 999 -25.20 -22.97 -51.93
N GLU A 1000 -26.09 -22.08 -51.48
CA GLU A 1000 -25.74 -20.68 -51.18
C GLU A 1000 -24.92 -20.58 -49.90
N ALA A 1001 -25.30 -21.35 -48.87
CA ALA A 1001 -24.55 -21.46 -47.63
C ALA A 1001 -23.13 -22.00 -47.86
N LEU A 1002 -22.99 -23.08 -48.63
CA LEU A 1002 -21.70 -23.72 -48.91
C LEU A 1002 -20.75 -22.80 -49.67
N ARG A 1003 -21.28 -22.07 -50.67
CA ARG A 1003 -20.49 -21.06 -51.41
C ARG A 1003 -19.95 -19.97 -50.47
N LEU A 1004 -20.78 -19.41 -49.59
CA LEU A 1004 -20.33 -18.37 -48.67
C LEU A 1004 -19.29 -18.90 -47.68
N LEU A 1005 -19.57 -20.02 -47.01
CA LEU A 1005 -18.68 -20.59 -45.98
C LEU A 1005 -17.32 -21.03 -46.52
N THR A 1006 -17.24 -21.41 -47.80
CA THR A 1006 -15.96 -21.75 -48.44
C THR A 1006 -15.18 -20.51 -48.87
N THR A 1007 -15.86 -19.41 -49.22
CA THR A 1007 -15.20 -18.16 -49.65
C THR A 1007 -14.76 -17.25 -48.50
N ILE A 1008 -15.44 -17.27 -47.34
CA ILE A 1008 -15.15 -16.39 -46.19
C ILE A 1008 -13.68 -16.53 -45.73
N PRO A 1009 -13.13 -17.74 -45.53
CA PRO A 1009 -11.75 -17.89 -45.04
C PRO A 1009 -10.68 -17.40 -46.02
N ASP A 1010 -10.95 -17.45 -47.32
CA ASP A 1010 -10.04 -16.97 -48.36
C ASP A 1010 -10.14 -15.45 -48.55
N ARG A 1011 -11.33 -14.88 -48.30
CA ARG A 1011 -11.62 -13.45 -48.44
C ARG A 1011 -11.20 -12.62 -47.23
N TYR A 1012 -11.31 -13.16 -46.02
CA TYR A 1012 -11.07 -12.43 -44.78
C TYR A 1012 -9.90 -13.02 -43.99
N LYS A 1013 -8.96 -12.15 -43.57
CA LYS A 1013 -7.78 -12.55 -42.79
C LYS A 1013 -8.02 -12.56 -41.27
N ASP A 1014 -9.24 -12.35 -40.81
CA ASP A 1014 -9.61 -12.37 -39.39
C ASP A 1014 -9.67 -13.82 -38.88
N PRO A 1015 -8.77 -14.25 -37.97
CA PRO A 1015 -8.74 -15.63 -37.47
C PRO A 1015 -10.05 -16.05 -36.80
N LYS A 1016 -10.76 -15.11 -36.15
CA LYS A 1016 -12.01 -15.42 -35.45
C LYS A 1016 -13.14 -15.73 -36.43
N VAL A 1017 -13.26 -14.92 -37.47
CA VAL A 1017 -14.32 -15.09 -38.48
C VAL A 1017 -14.04 -16.30 -39.37
N SER A 1018 -12.79 -16.50 -39.78
CA SER A 1018 -12.39 -17.67 -40.55
C SER A 1018 -12.52 -18.96 -39.75
N GLY A 1019 -12.16 -18.96 -38.46
CA GLY A 1019 -12.38 -20.09 -37.55
C GLY A 1019 -13.86 -20.42 -37.41
N THR A 1020 -14.71 -19.40 -37.21
CA THR A 1020 -16.16 -19.59 -37.09
C THR A 1020 -16.78 -20.13 -38.38
N ALA A 1021 -16.34 -19.65 -39.55
CA ALA A 1021 -16.83 -20.12 -40.85
C ALA A 1021 -16.50 -21.60 -41.08
N PHE A 1022 -15.28 -22.05 -40.74
CA PHE A 1022 -14.91 -23.46 -40.86
C PHE A 1022 -15.64 -24.37 -39.86
N VAL A 1023 -15.91 -23.90 -38.63
CA VAL A 1023 -16.76 -24.63 -37.67
C VAL A 1023 -18.16 -24.82 -38.25
N THR A 1024 -18.78 -23.72 -38.73
CA THR A 1024 -20.12 -23.76 -39.32
C THR A 1024 -20.18 -24.65 -40.57
N LEU A 1025 -19.12 -24.64 -41.40
CA LEU A 1025 -18.98 -25.53 -42.56
C LEU A 1025 -18.86 -27.00 -42.13
N GLY A 1026 -18.08 -27.26 -41.08
CA GLY A 1026 -17.93 -28.60 -40.53
C GLY A 1026 -19.24 -29.16 -39.96
N GLU A 1027 -20.00 -28.35 -39.22
CA GLU A 1027 -21.33 -28.72 -38.72
C GLU A 1027 -22.29 -29.04 -39.86
N PHE A 1028 -22.26 -28.24 -40.93
CA PHE A 1028 -23.05 -28.47 -42.13
C PHE A 1028 -22.70 -29.82 -42.78
N TYR A 1029 -21.41 -30.15 -42.94
CA TYR A 1029 -21.00 -31.43 -43.50
C TYR A 1029 -21.35 -32.62 -42.61
N TYR A 1030 -21.24 -32.45 -41.29
CA TYR A 1030 -21.64 -33.48 -40.32
C TYR A 1030 -23.13 -33.80 -40.42
N ALA A 1031 -23.99 -32.78 -40.47
CA ALA A 1031 -25.44 -32.95 -40.59
C ALA A 1031 -25.85 -33.68 -41.89
N ASN A 1032 -25.05 -33.57 -42.95
CA ASN A 1032 -25.26 -34.23 -44.23
C ASN A 1032 -24.50 -35.56 -44.38
N GLN A 1033 -23.96 -36.12 -43.28
CA GLN A 1033 -23.19 -37.37 -43.25
C GLN A 1033 -21.93 -37.37 -44.15
N GLN A 1034 -21.41 -36.19 -44.51
CA GLN A 1034 -20.18 -36.03 -45.28
C GLN A 1034 -18.97 -35.97 -44.33
N PHE A 1035 -18.64 -37.09 -43.70
CA PHE A 1035 -17.65 -37.14 -42.62
C PHE A 1035 -16.24 -36.69 -43.04
N GLU A 1036 -15.79 -37.01 -44.26
CA GLU A 1036 -14.47 -36.58 -44.75
C GLU A 1036 -14.36 -35.06 -44.92
N ASN A 1037 -15.41 -34.44 -45.47
CA ASN A 1037 -15.49 -32.98 -45.63
C ASN A 1037 -15.58 -32.29 -44.26
N CYS A 1038 -16.31 -32.90 -43.32
CA CYS A 1038 -16.40 -32.43 -41.93
C CYS A 1038 -15.03 -32.42 -41.24
N ILE A 1039 -14.27 -33.53 -41.34
CA ILE A 1039 -12.91 -33.62 -40.77
C ILE A 1039 -12.01 -32.54 -41.37
N THR A 1040 -12.10 -32.32 -42.68
CA THR A 1040 -11.28 -31.32 -43.38
C THR A 1040 -11.60 -29.90 -42.90
N ALA A 1041 -12.88 -29.54 -42.80
CA ALA A 1041 -13.31 -28.24 -42.31
C ALA A 1041 -12.96 -28.03 -40.83
N GLY A 1042 -13.20 -29.02 -39.98
CA GLY A 1042 -12.86 -28.98 -38.55
C GLY A 1042 -11.36 -28.82 -38.28
N ARG A 1043 -10.50 -29.47 -39.08
CA ARG A 1043 -9.03 -29.29 -38.96
C ARG A 1043 -8.59 -27.88 -39.35
N LYS A 1044 -9.15 -27.34 -40.44
CA LYS A 1044 -8.86 -25.95 -40.85
C LYS A 1044 -9.29 -24.93 -39.78
N ALA A 1045 -10.42 -25.13 -39.12
CA ALA A 1045 -10.83 -24.31 -37.98
C ALA A 1045 -9.86 -24.43 -36.80
N TYR A 1046 -9.39 -25.65 -36.51
CA TYR A 1046 -8.48 -25.95 -35.41
C TYR A 1046 -7.06 -25.37 -35.61
N GLU A 1047 -6.58 -25.30 -36.84
CA GLU A 1047 -5.24 -24.76 -37.20
C GLU A 1047 -5.17 -23.22 -37.17
N LEU A 1048 -6.31 -22.51 -37.15
CA LEU A 1048 -6.34 -21.05 -37.08
C LEU A 1048 -6.03 -20.55 -35.66
N VAL A 1049 -4.75 -20.28 -35.41
CA VAL A 1049 -4.25 -19.78 -34.12
C VAL A 1049 -4.65 -18.30 -33.94
N GLY A 1050 -5.65 -18.06 -33.08
CA GLY A 1050 -6.10 -16.69 -32.73
C GLY A 1050 -7.46 -16.58 -32.05
N ALA A 1051 -8.25 -17.65 -32.00
CA ALA A 1051 -9.64 -17.62 -31.51
C ALA A 1051 -9.95 -18.86 -30.63
N PRO A 1052 -9.83 -18.75 -29.28
CA PRO A 1052 -9.86 -19.90 -28.39
C PRO A 1052 -11.23 -20.58 -28.26
N GLU A 1053 -12.33 -19.85 -28.46
CA GLU A 1053 -13.70 -20.41 -28.42
C GLU A 1053 -13.98 -21.27 -29.66
N GLU A 1054 -13.61 -20.76 -30.84
CA GLU A 1054 -13.79 -21.41 -32.13
C GLU A 1054 -12.90 -22.65 -32.23
N LYS A 1055 -11.69 -22.61 -31.67
CA LYS A 1055 -10.82 -23.79 -31.53
C LYS A 1055 -11.50 -24.88 -30.69
N ALA A 1056 -12.17 -24.51 -29.59
CA ALA A 1056 -12.90 -25.48 -28.75
C ALA A 1056 -14.04 -26.14 -29.53
N GLN A 1057 -14.84 -25.35 -30.25
CA GLN A 1057 -15.95 -25.84 -31.08
C GLN A 1057 -15.46 -26.77 -32.20
N ALA A 1058 -14.36 -26.42 -32.85
CA ALA A 1058 -13.74 -27.25 -33.88
C ALA A 1058 -13.28 -28.61 -33.33
N MET A 1059 -12.65 -28.61 -32.15
CA MET A 1059 -12.22 -29.85 -31.49
C MET A 1059 -13.41 -30.73 -31.13
N GLN A 1060 -14.48 -30.16 -30.58
CA GLN A 1060 -15.71 -30.90 -30.25
C GLN A 1060 -16.34 -31.57 -31.48
N LEU A 1061 -16.42 -30.84 -32.59
CA LEU A 1061 -16.95 -31.35 -33.86
C LEU A 1061 -16.10 -32.52 -34.38
N LEU A 1062 -14.77 -32.37 -34.38
CA LEU A 1062 -13.84 -33.40 -34.82
C LEU A 1062 -13.89 -34.65 -33.93
N ILE A 1063 -13.96 -34.49 -32.60
CA ILE A 1063 -14.11 -35.61 -31.65
C ILE A 1063 -15.36 -36.42 -31.99
N ARG A 1064 -16.48 -35.74 -32.25
CA ARG A 1064 -17.75 -36.39 -32.61
C ARG A 1064 -17.61 -37.19 -33.90
N VAL A 1065 -17.04 -36.60 -34.94
CA VAL A 1065 -16.88 -37.28 -36.24
C VAL A 1065 -15.95 -38.49 -36.11
N TYR A 1066 -14.86 -38.39 -35.37
CA TYR A 1066 -13.93 -39.50 -35.17
C TYR A 1066 -14.54 -40.70 -34.44
N ASP A 1067 -15.53 -40.47 -33.57
CA ASP A 1067 -16.30 -41.56 -32.95
C ASP A 1067 -17.12 -42.32 -34.00
N ASP A 1068 -17.88 -41.59 -34.80
CA ASP A 1068 -18.79 -42.13 -35.82
C ASP A 1068 -18.05 -42.91 -36.93
N VAL A 1069 -16.85 -42.47 -37.31
CA VAL A 1069 -16.01 -43.18 -38.29
C VAL A 1069 -15.05 -44.20 -37.67
N HIS A 1070 -15.17 -44.46 -36.37
CA HIS A 1070 -14.34 -45.40 -35.61
C HIS A 1070 -12.83 -45.12 -35.66
N MET A 1071 -12.43 -43.85 -35.82
CA MET A 1071 -11.04 -43.39 -35.76
C MET A 1071 -10.65 -43.01 -34.33
N TRP A 1072 -10.75 -43.98 -33.42
CA TRP A 1072 -10.60 -43.76 -31.97
C TRP A 1072 -9.19 -43.32 -31.57
N ASP A 1073 -8.15 -43.72 -32.30
CA ASP A 1073 -6.75 -43.29 -32.09
C ASP A 1073 -6.56 -41.77 -32.27
N ARG A 1074 -7.14 -41.22 -33.34
CA ARG A 1074 -7.17 -39.79 -33.62
C ARG A 1074 -8.08 -39.06 -32.63
N GLY A 1075 -9.22 -39.66 -32.30
CA GLY A 1075 -10.15 -39.18 -31.29
C GLY A 1075 -9.50 -39.03 -29.90
N ILE A 1076 -8.69 -40.01 -29.47
CA ILE A 1076 -7.95 -39.98 -28.20
C ILE A 1076 -6.96 -38.82 -28.14
N SER A 1077 -6.19 -38.62 -29.21
CA SER A 1077 -5.17 -37.57 -29.26
C SER A 1077 -5.82 -36.20 -29.13
N LEU A 1078 -6.92 -35.99 -29.86
CA LEU A 1078 -7.67 -34.73 -29.83
C LEU A 1078 -8.43 -34.53 -28.51
N LEU A 1079 -9.00 -35.59 -27.93
CA LEU A 1079 -9.65 -35.55 -26.61
C LEU A 1079 -8.66 -35.17 -25.51
N ARG A 1080 -7.44 -35.72 -25.52
CA ARG A 1080 -6.41 -35.36 -24.53
C ARG A 1080 -6.02 -33.89 -24.64
N GLU A 1081 -5.82 -33.40 -25.86
CA GLU A 1081 -5.53 -31.98 -26.05
C GLU A 1081 -6.71 -31.11 -25.62
N TYR A 1082 -7.95 -31.49 -25.94
CA TYR A 1082 -9.15 -30.76 -25.54
C TYR A 1082 -9.26 -30.70 -24.02
N LEU A 1083 -9.04 -31.82 -23.33
CA LEU A 1083 -9.06 -31.91 -21.87
C LEU A 1083 -7.92 -31.14 -21.20
N GLN A 1084 -6.77 -31.02 -21.86
CA GLN A 1084 -5.64 -30.21 -21.40
C GLN A 1084 -5.87 -28.71 -21.62
N THR A 1085 -6.48 -28.35 -22.74
CA THR A 1085 -6.67 -26.95 -23.17
C THR A 1085 -7.93 -26.33 -22.57
N TYR A 1086 -8.98 -27.12 -22.36
CA TYR A 1086 -10.29 -26.70 -21.84
C TYR A 1086 -10.71 -27.51 -20.61
N PRO A 1087 -9.91 -27.51 -19.53
CA PRO A 1087 -10.18 -28.33 -18.34
C PRO A 1087 -11.46 -27.93 -17.58
N GLN A 1088 -12.05 -26.76 -17.89
CA GLN A 1088 -13.26 -26.23 -17.28
C GLN A 1088 -14.51 -26.28 -18.18
N ALA A 1089 -14.45 -26.90 -19.37
CA ALA A 1089 -15.65 -27.00 -20.21
C ALA A 1089 -16.73 -27.88 -19.55
N GLU A 1090 -18.01 -27.52 -19.73
CA GLU A 1090 -19.14 -28.23 -19.10
C GLU A 1090 -19.21 -29.72 -19.50
N ASP A 1091 -18.70 -30.05 -20.69
CA ASP A 1091 -18.67 -31.40 -21.24
C ASP A 1091 -17.42 -32.21 -20.85
N VAL A 1092 -16.52 -31.68 -20.02
CA VAL A 1092 -15.23 -32.31 -19.65
C VAL A 1092 -15.42 -33.73 -19.11
N ILE A 1093 -16.43 -33.96 -18.26
CA ILE A 1093 -16.70 -35.29 -17.71
C ILE A 1093 -17.11 -36.25 -18.82
N THR A 1094 -18.06 -35.83 -19.67
CA THR A 1094 -18.49 -36.61 -20.83
C THR A 1094 -17.33 -36.93 -21.77
N ARG A 1095 -16.42 -35.96 -22.00
CA ARG A 1095 -15.21 -36.16 -22.81
C ARG A 1095 -14.20 -37.10 -22.17
N LYS A 1096 -14.05 -37.04 -20.85
CA LYS A 1096 -13.24 -38.02 -20.12
C LYS A 1096 -13.84 -39.42 -20.25
N VAL A 1097 -15.15 -39.60 -20.07
CA VAL A 1097 -15.78 -40.92 -20.25
C VAL A 1097 -15.58 -41.45 -21.68
N GLN A 1098 -15.78 -40.59 -22.70
CA GLN A 1098 -15.51 -40.93 -24.11
C GLN A 1098 -14.06 -41.38 -24.35
N LEU A 1099 -13.08 -40.75 -23.71
CA LEU A 1099 -11.67 -41.16 -23.79
C LEU A 1099 -11.47 -42.58 -23.23
N GLY A 1100 -12.12 -42.92 -22.12
CA GLY A 1100 -12.09 -44.27 -21.56
C GLY A 1100 -12.74 -45.31 -22.47
N ILE A 1101 -13.85 -44.96 -23.11
CA ILE A 1101 -14.54 -45.81 -24.08
C ILE A 1101 -13.67 -46.03 -25.33
N PHE A 1102 -12.99 -45.00 -25.85
CA PHE A 1102 -12.09 -45.13 -26.99
C PHE A 1102 -10.91 -46.07 -26.69
N LEU A 1103 -10.34 -45.99 -25.48
CA LEU A 1103 -9.30 -46.92 -25.03
C LEU A 1103 -9.82 -48.37 -24.97
N MET A 1104 -11.04 -48.57 -24.49
CA MET A 1104 -11.68 -49.89 -24.46
C MET A 1104 -11.92 -50.43 -25.88
N ASN A 1105 -12.41 -49.61 -26.81
CA ASN A 1105 -12.67 -50.00 -28.19
C ASN A 1105 -11.37 -50.35 -28.95
N LEU A 1106 -10.25 -49.73 -28.59
CA LEU A 1106 -8.91 -50.11 -29.06
C LEU A 1106 -8.34 -51.37 -28.40
N LYS A 1107 -9.12 -52.04 -27.54
CA LYS A 1107 -8.74 -53.22 -26.76
C LYS A 1107 -7.60 -52.97 -25.76
N GLU A 1108 -7.35 -51.70 -25.41
CA GLU A 1108 -6.41 -51.33 -24.35
C GLU A 1108 -7.10 -51.41 -22.97
N TYR A 1109 -7.62 -52.59 -22.63
CA TYR A 1109 -8.52 -52.77 -21.48
C TYR A 1109 -7.92 -52.32 -20.15
N ASP A 1110 -6.63 -52.58 -19.90
CA ASP A 1110 -5.99 -52.18 -18.64
C ASP A 1110 -5.87 -50.67 -18.49
N ARG A 1111 -5.60 -49.97 -19.60
CA ARG A 1111 -5.56 -48.51 -19.63
C ARG A 1111 -6.95 -47.93 -19.51
N ALA A 1112 -7.94 -48.52 -20.18
CA ALA A 1112 -9.34 -48.11 -20.05
C ALA A 1112 -9.85 -48.29 -18.61
N ILE A 1113 -9.58 -49.43 -17.98
CA ILE A 1113 -9.98 -49.73 -16.58
C ILE A 1113 -9.33 -48.76 -15.61
N ALA A 1114 -8.00 -48.58 -15.69
CA ALA A 1114 -7.29 -47.67 -14.79
C ALA A 1114 -7.82 -46.24 -14.92
N TYR A 1115 -7.96 -45.77 -16.16
CA TYR A 1115 -8.47 -44.45 -16.47
C TYR A 1115 -9.93 -44.24 -16.03
N LEU A 1116 -10.82 -45.19 -16.31
CA LEU A 1116 -12.24 -45.12 -15.90
C LEU A 1116 -12.39 -45.23 -14.37
N LYS A 1117 -11.56 -46.03 -13.68
CA LYS A 1117 -11.57 -46.13 -12.19
C LYS A 1117 -11.15 -44.84 -11.51
N GLU A 1118 -10.20 -44.12 -12.09
CA GLU A 1118 -9.81 -42.77 -11.63
C GLU A 1118 -10.94 -41.76 -11.86
N LEU A 1119 -11.64 -41.88 -13.00
CA LEU A 1119 -12.74 -40.98 -13.36
C LEU A 1119 -14.00 -41.20 -12.51
N LYS A 1120 -14.26 -42.43 -12.06
CA LYS A 1120 -15.47 -42.83 -11.33
C LYS A 1120 -15.80 -41.93 -10.13
N TRP A 1121 -14.80 -41.46 -9.40
CA TRP A 1121 -15.00 -40.69 -8.15
C TRP A 1121 -15.28 -39.19 -8.39
N LEU A 1122 -15.21 -38.74 -9.64
CA LEU A 1122 -15.30 -37.34 -10.04
C LEU A 1122 -16.63 -36.99 -10.73
N VAL A 1123 -17.54 -37.95 -10.85
CA VAL A 1123 -18.79 -37.82 -11.61
C VAL A 1123 -20.02 -37.98 -10.73
N ASP A 1124 -21.17 -37.52 -11.21
CA ASP A 1124 -22.45 -37.65 -10.52
C ASP A 1124 -22.97 -39.09 -10.55
N ALA A 1125 -24.00 -39.41 -9.76
CA ALA A 1125 -24.47 -40.79 -9.59
C ALA A 1125 -24.97 -41.44 -10.89
N GLU A 1126 -25.47 -40.64 -11.85
CA GLU A 1126 -25.91 -41.14 -13.16
C GLU A 1126 -24.72 -41.61 -14.01
N THR A 1127 -23.69 -40.77 -14.09
CA THR A 1127 -22.44 -41.08 -14.80
C THR A 1127 -21.56 -42.09 -14.04
N GLU A 1128 -21.66 -42.17 -12.70
CA GLU A 1128 -20.93 -43.15 -11.88
C GLU A 1128 -21.39 -44.58 -12.22
N ALA A 1129 -22.70 -44.78 -12.36
CA ALA A 1129 -23.26 -46.07 -12.75
C ALA A 1129 -22.82 -46.47 -14.17
N GLU A 1130 -22.77 -45.50 -15.09
CA GLU A 1130 -22.23 -45.67 -16.45
C GLU A 1130 -20.74 -46.05 -16.44
N ILE A 1131 -19.88 -45.31 -15.72
CA ILE A 1131 -18.44 -45.60 -15.63
C ILE A 1131 -18.20 -46.97 -15.00
N GLN A 1132 -18.91 -47.28 -13.91
CA GLN A 1132 -18.79 -48.55 -13.22
C GLN A 1132 -19.19 -49.72 -14.14
N TYR A 1133 -20.20 -49.51 -14.99
CA TYR A 1133 -20.57 -50.46 -16.04
C TYR A 1133 -19.44 -50.64 -17.07
N TRP A 1134 -18.84 -49.56 -17.58
CA TRP A 1134 -17.75 -49.63 -18.56
C TRP A 1134 -16.46 -50.25 -17.98
N ILE A 1135 -16.17 -50.06 -16.69
CA ILE A 1135 -15.08 -50.75 -15.98
C ILE A 1135 -15.34 -52.26 -15.96
N ALA A 1136 -16.55 -52.65 -15.56
CA ALA A 1136 -16.93 -54.05 -15.49
C ALA A 1136 -16.92 -54.71 -16.88
N LYS A 1137 -17.38 -53.99 -17.90
CA LYS A 1137 -17.29 -54.42 -19.31
C LYS A 1137 -15.85 -54.56 -19.79
N SER A 1138 -14.98 -53.64 -19.42
CA SER A 1138 -13.56 -53.73 -19.76
C SER A 1138 -12.88 -54.94 -19.11
N TYR A 1139 -13.23 -55.29 -17.86
CA TYR A 1139 -12.76 -56.53 -17.22
C TYR A 1139 -13.31 -57.80 -17.89
N ASN A 1140 -14.58 -57.76 -18.33
CA ASN A 1140 -15.23 -58.86 -19.00
C ASN A 1140 -14.59 -59.14 -20.37
N GLU A 1141 -14.38 -58.10 -21.19
CA GLU A 1141 -13.72 -58.18 -22.50
C GLU A 1141 -12.24 -58.55 -22.40
N ARG A 1142 -11.58 -58.23 -21.27
CA ARG A 1142 -10.23 -58.70 -20.95
C ARG A 1142 -10.16 -60.21 -20.65
N GLY A 1143 -11.28 -60.82 -20.24
CA GLY A 1143 -11.36 -62.23 -19.83
C GLY A 1143 -11.27 -62.47 -18.31
N SER A 1144 -11.28 -61.42 -17.49
CA SER A 1144 -11.25 -61.50 -16.01
C SER A 1144 -12.67 -61.51 -15.45
N ALA A 1145 -13.38 -62.63 -15.65
CA ALA A 1145 -14.81 -62.71 -15.36
C ALA A 1145 -15.15 -62.56 -13.86
N SER A 1146 -14.32 -63.04 -12.92
CA SER A 1146 -14.53 -62.89 -11.48
C SER A 1146 -14.53 -61.43 -11.01
N GLU A 1147 -13.58 -60.65 -11.51
CA GLU A 1147 -13.44 -59.23 -11.23
C GLU A 1147 -14.55 -58.45 -11.93
N ALA A 1148 -14.87 -58.78 -13.18
CA ALA A 1148 -15.97 -58.18 -13.93
C ALA A 1148 -17.31 -58.31 -13.18
N ILE A 1149 -17.60 -59.50 -12.66
CA ILE A 1149 -18.80 -59.78 -11.87
C ILE A 1149 -18.88 -58.89 -10.63
N MET A 1150 -17.80 -58.82 -9.84
CA MET A 1150 -17.77 -57.98 -8.63
C MET A 1150 -17.96 -56.50 -8.98
N GLU A 1151 -17.41 -56.04 -10.11
CA GLU A 1151 -17.60 -54.67 -10.57
C GLU A 1151 -19.01 -54.42 -11.14
N TYR A 1152 -19.63 -55.37 -11.85
CA TYR A 1152 -21.02 -55.25 -12.29
C TYR A 1152 -22.01 -55.23 -11.12
N LEU A 1153 -21.81 -56.05 -10.09
CA LEU A 1153 -22.69 -56.09 -8.91
C LEU A 1153 -22.64 -54.78 -8.11
N LYS A 1154 -21.49 -54.10 -8.08
CA LYS A 1154 -21.37 -52.77 -7.46
C LYS A 1154 -22.26 -51.73 -8.17
N VAL A 1155 -22.50 -51.84 -9.48
CA VAL A 1155 -23.43 -50.93 -10.21
C VAL A 1155 -24.84 -51.00 -9.61
N LYS A 1156 -25.30 -52.16 -9.14
CA LYS A 1156 -26.65 -52.35 -8.59
C LYS A 1156 -26.75 -52.06 -7.09
N TYR A 1157 -25.78 -52.53 -6.29
CA TYR A 1157 -25.89 -52.53 -4.83
C TYR A 1157 -25.15 -51.39 -4.15
N LEU A 1158 -24.21 -50.75 -4.86
CA LEU A 1158 -23.39 -49.66 -4.33
C LEU A 1158 -23.75 -48.31 -4.96
N CYS A 1159 -24.06 -48.28 -6.27
CA CYS A 1159 -24.48 -47.06 -6.96
C CYS A 1159 -25.98 -46.77 -6.73
N LYS A 1160 -26.35 -45.48 -6.71
CA LYS A 1160 -27.74 -45.05 -6.53
C LYS A 1160 -28.58 -45.38 -7.79
N PRO A 1161 -29.91 -45.57 -7.67
CA PRO A 1161 -30.78 -45.77 -8.82
C PRO A 1161 -30.72 -44.58 -9.80
N THR A 1162 -30.57 -44.87 -11.10
CA THR A 1162 -30.40 -43.89 -12.18
C THR A 1162 -31.56 -43.93 -13.18
N LYS A 1163 -31.74 -42.88 -14.00
CA LYS A 1163 -32.80 -42.84 -15.03
C LYS A 1163 -32.59 -43.90 -16.11
N LEU A 1164 -31.34 -44.09 -16.54
CA LEU A 1164 -30.94 -45.20 -17.39
C LEU A 1164 -30.80 -46.48 -16.53
N PRO A 1165 -31.23 -47.66 -17.02
CA PRO A 1165 -31.25 -48.88 -16.23
C PRO A 1165 -29.86 -49.54 -16.12
N TRP A 1166 -28.82 -48.79 -15.73
CA TRP A 1166 -27.44 -49.27 -15.62
C TRP A 1166 -27.32 -50.43 -14.63
N GLY A 1167 -28.01 -50.37 -13.49
CA GLY A 1167 -28.03 -51.46 -12.51
C GLY A 1167 -28.62 -52.76 -13.08
N THR A 1168 -29.68 -52.67 -13.88
CA THR A 1168 -30.29 -53.82 -14.56
C THR A 1168 -29.38 -54.36 -15.66
N THR A 1169 -28.81 -53.46 -16.46
CA THR A 1169 -27.88 -53.80 -17.55
C THR A 1169 -26.65 -54.50 -16.99
N ALA A 1170 -26.09 -53.98 -15.89
CA ALA A 1170 -24.94 -54.58 -15.20
C ALA A 1170 -25.28 -55.91 -14.53
N LEU A 1171 -26.44 -56.05 -13.87
CA LEU A 1171 -26.89 -57.34 -13.34
C LEU A 1171 -27.03 -58.40 -14.44
N TYR A 1172 -27.53 -58.00 -15.61
CA TYR A 1172 -27.67 -58.89 -16.75
C TYR A 1172 -26.30 -59.34 -17.29
N GLU A 1173 -25.34 -58.42 -17.43
CA GLU A 1173 -23.97 -58.75 -17.82
C GLU A 1173 -23.22 -59.58 -16.76
N ALA A 1174 -23.46 -59.34 -15.47
CA ALA A 1174 -22.93 -60.17 -14.37
C ALA A 1174 -23.48 -61.60 -14.44
N GLY A 1175 -24.78 -61.75 -14.72
CA GLY A 1175 -25.41 -63.04 -14.98
C GLY A 1175 -24.74 -63.74 -16.16
N GLN A 1176 -24.42 -63.01 -17.24
CA GLN A 1176 -23.74 -63.59 -18.40
C GLN A 1176 -22.31 -64.02 -18.06
N ALA A 1177 -21.60 -63.23 -17.27
CA ALA A 1177 -20.26 -63.57 -16.82
C ALA A 1177 -20.26 -64.81 -15.90
N TYR A 1178 -21.21 -64.93 -14.96
CA TYR A 1178 -21.39 -66.16 -14.15
C TYR A 1178 -21.77 -67.36 -15.00
N TYR A 1179 -22.61 -67.17 -16.01
CA TYR A 1179 -22.97 -68.21 -16.97
C TYR A 1179 -21.76 -68.73 -17.73
N LYS A 1180 -20.91 -67.81 -18.24
CA LYS A 1180 -19.64 -68.15 -18.90
C LYS A 1180 -18.63 -68.85 -17.98
N LEU A 1181 -18.71 -68.62 -16.67
CA LEU A 1181 -17.87 -69.28 -15.65
C LEU A 1181 -18.40 -70.65 -15.18
N GLY A 1182 -19.58 -71.09 -15.66
CA GLY A 1182 -20.20 -72.34 -15.24
C GLY A 1182 -20.88 -72.29 -13.87
N GLU A 1183 -20.99 -71.10 -13.26
CA GLU A 1183 -21.64 -70.85 -11.97
C GLU A 1183 -23.14 -70.61 -12.17
N LEU A 1184 -23.80 -71.63 -12.73
CA LEU A 1184 -25.15 -71.56 -13.27
C LEU A 1184 -26.20 -71.11 -12.23
N GLU A 1185 -26.12 -71.60 -10.99
CA GLU A 1185 -27.05 -71.20 -9.93
C GLU A 1185 -26.94 -69.72 -9.54
N LYS A 1186 -25.71 -69.18 -9.55
CA LYS A 1186 -25.48 -67.76 -9.27
C LYS A 1186 -25.99 -66.90 -10.43
N ALA A 1187 -25.70 -67.29 -11.68
CA ALA A 1187 -26.24 -66.62 -12.87
C ALA A 1187 -27.77 -66.59 -12.86
N ARG A 1188 -28.39 -67.74 -12.56
CA ARG A 1188 -29.83 -67.90 -12.44
C ARG A 1188 -30.44 -66.97 -11.39
N SER A 1189 -29.83 -66.90 -10.21
CA SER A 1189 -30.31 -66.03 -9.12
C SER A 1189 -30.35 -64.55 -9.52
N LEU A 1190 -29.34 -64.09 -10.27
CA LEU A 1190 -29.28 -62.71 -10.75
C LEU A 1190 -30.32 -62.43 -11.83
N TYR A 1191 -30.49 -63.33 -12.79
CA TYR A 1191 -31.54 -63.17 -13.81
C TYR A 1191 -32.95 -63.23 -13.20
N GLN A 1192 -33.19 -64.11 -12.23
CA GLN A 1192 -34.47 -64.14 -11.50
C GLN A 1192 -34.72 -62.85 -10.72
N SER A 1193 -33.68 -62.22 -10.17
CA SER A 1193 -33.83 -60.91 -9.52
C SER A 1193 -34.30 -59.83 -10.50
N ILE A 1194 -33.77 -59.83 -11.73
CA ILE A 1194 -34.19 -58.91 -12.81
C ILE A 1194 -35.66 -59.16 -13.19
N VAL A 1195 -36.06 -60.42 -13.35
CA VAL A 1195 -37.44 -60.80 -13.69
C VAL A 1195 -38.42 -60.41 -12.58
N ARG A 1196 -38.05 -60.55 -11.30
CA ARG A 1196 -38.90 -60.16 -10.15
C ARG A 1196 -39.06 -58.65 -10.04
N GLU A 1197 -38.03 -57.89 -10.35
CA GLU A 1197 -38.07 -56.42 -10.23
C GLU A 1197 -38.81 -55.74 -11.40
N LEU A 1198 -38.65 -56.23 -12.64
CA LEU A 1198 -39.18 -55.56 -13.85
C LEU A 1198 -40.38 -56.27 -14.48
N GLY A 1199 -40.62 -57.54 -14.13
CA GLY A 1199 -41.66 -58.38 -14.72
C GLY A 1199 -41.36 -58.84 -16.16
N SER A 1200 -42.05 -59.88 -16.63
CA SER A 1200 -41.89 -60.44 -17.98
C SER A 1200 -42.47 -59.56 -19.11
N GLY A 1201 -43.01 -58.38 -18.78
CA GLY A 1201 -43.45 -57.37 -19.75
C GLY A 1201 -42.32 -56.47 -20.25
N ASP A 1202 -41.30 -56.22 -19.42
CA ASP A 1202 -40.16 -55.36 -19.73
C ASP A 1202 -39.13 -56.06 -20.65
N GLN A 1203 -38.41 -55.30 -21.48
CA GLN A 1203 -37.43 -55.85 -22.43
C GLN A 1203 -36.30 -56.61 -21.71
N PHE A 1204 -35.77 -56.09 -20.60
CA PHE A 1204 -34.74 -56.77 -19.81
C PHE A 1204 -35.33 -57.95 -19.01
N GLY A 1205 -36.56 -57.80 -18.51
CA GLY A 1205 -37.26 -58.87 -17.81
C GLY A 1205 -37.54 -60.09 -18.69
N ARG A 1206 -37.92 -59.91 -19.97
CA ARG A 1206 -38.10 -61.01 -20.93
C ARG A 1206 -36.80 -61.76 -21.21
N VAL A 1207 -35.76 -61.02 -21.57
CA VAL A 1207 -34.47 -61.62 -21.93
C VAL A 1207 -33.84 -62.32 -20.71
N ALA A 1208 -34.00 -61.76 -19.50
CA ALA A 1208 -33.57 -62.44 -18.27
C ALA A 1208 -34.39 -63.71 -17.99
N ALA A 1209 -35.71 -63.72 -18.23
CA ALA A 1209 -36.54 -64.91 -18.05
C ALA A 1209 -36.16 -66.05 -19.03
N GLU A 1210 -35.82 -65.70 -20.27
CA GLU A 1210 -35.28 -66.64 -21.25
C GLU A 1210 -33.98 -67.27 -20.75
N ARG A 1211 -33.04 -66.46 -20.22
CA ARG A 1211 -31.79 -66.96 -19.63
C ARG A 1211 -32.01 -67.85 -18.40
N VAL A 1212 -32.99 -67.55 -17.54
CA VAL A 1212 -33.35 -68.42 -16.40
C VAL A 1212 -33.83 -69.78 -16.90
N ASN A 1213 -34.69 -69.80 -17.93
CA ASN A 1213 -35.19 -71.05 -18.51
C ASN A 1213 -34.07 -71.87 -19.17
N GLU A 1214 -33.14 -71.21 -19.88
CA GLU A 1214 -31.96 -71.87 -20.46
C GLU A 1214 -31.09 -72.52 -19.38
N ILE A 1215 -30.83 -71.79 -18.29
CA ILE A 1215 -30.04 -72.30 -17.16
C ILE A 1215 -30.76 -73.44 -16.44
N ASP A 1216 -32.08 -73.33 -16.22
CA ASP A 1216 -32.89 -74.39 -15.59
C ASP A 1216 -32.86 -75.69 -16.42
N GLN A 1217 -32.86 -75.58 -17.74
CA GLN A 1217 -32.73 -76.74 -18.63
C GLN A 1217 -31.32 -77.35 -18.59
N GLU A 1218 -30.27 -76.54 -18.41
CA GLU A 1218 -28.89 -77.04 -18.25
C GLU A 1218 -28.68 -77.71 -16.89
N LEU A 1219 -29.19 -77.11 -15.80
CA LEU A 1219 -29.12 -77.67 -14.45
C LEU A 1219 -29.87 -79.00 -14.34
N ALA A 1220 -31.06 -79.10 -14.94
CA ALA A 1220 -31.84 -80.34 -14.99
C ALA A 1220 -31.16 -81.45 -15.84
N LYS A 1221 -30.29 -81.08 -16.78
CA LYS A 1221 -29.47 -82.05 -17.54
C LYS A 1221 -28.26 -82.54 -16.75
N THR A 1222 -27.68 -81.72 -15.86
CA THR A 1222 -26.59 -82.11 -14.96
C THR A 1222 -27.06 -82.99 -13.80
N GLU A 1223 -28.23 -82.72 -13.19
CA GLU A 1223 -28.80 -83.56 -12.12
C GLU A 1223 -29.24 -84.95 -12.60
N LYS A 1224 -29.59 -85.10 -13.89
CA LYS A 1224 -29.86 -86.42 -14.50
C LYS A 1224 -28.59 -87.21 -14.86
N ARG A 1225 -27.41 -86.61 -14.73
CA ARG A 1225 -26.10 -87.22 -15.04
C ARG A 1225 -25.24 -87.50 -13.80
N SER A 1226 -25.56 -86.92 -12.64
CA SER A 1226 -25.07 -87.31 -11.30
C SER A 1226 -25.91 -88.45 -10.74
#